data_AF-A0A925X676-F1
#
_entry.id   AF-A0A925X676-F1
#
_cell.length_a   1.000
_cell.length_b   1.000
_cell.length_c   1.000
_cell.angle_alpha   90.00
_cell.angle_beta   90.00
_cell.angle_gamma   90.00
#
_symmetry.space_group_name_H-M   'P 1'
#
loop_
_entity.id
_entity.type
_entity.pdbx_description
1 polymer ?
#
loop_
_entity_poly.entity_id
_entity_poly.type
_entity_poly.pdbx_seq_one_letter_code
_entity_poly.pdbx_strand_id
1 'polypeptide(L)'
;MPRTHRRAVAVRTSIRTHIEPLETRRLLCSLHTPVDNPIELRPDLVGARASAVADPADIVWTNRGTATAAGAGDTDLFGARFGTSAPLARAVVDAVIVAFERMVGSFNYSSAGVTYSMSLSMGAAGGGFGASAGISTTFGGKPKSGTVTMGAGSNTANANDDNGWFLDPTPFESSEFLGNIVNAFSGDAQAGSPAAGRGDFYTVVAAEMTHCMGMSSFNPPGWAPRVTNTNIPDTAEGGGVGTFYVFNGPSIKHLLTSNNGGAGGSARATAVHGAGPNVAVNFNGDTYFGAQDHGNAIYEFSRRYNVNKVFSLMYKDAFDYATVHPDKYGTFYSVLNQTTKLVTVRGGTGTNNDTISITRSGNTVSVSVDPTVDVAGTGELPGAGNLPAWVTEYDISQISSITIDGGAGNDTITIAADIGVPISINGGTGTDTITVTEASAAAPVTLINSTGNDTVNVNIDDIGVAEVRFSSTMTLGALNIGNGGFANMLANGSRVLVTNSISVNGSGKLDLNNNDMIVDYTGASALPLVQQLIQVARTGGAWVGAGITSSSARNASPANTTLGVIEATDFKSVYGAAATFDGQTIDDSAVLVKYIYYGDVDFSGVVDFDDYSRVDAGFSGNTTGWFNGDVDLNGVVDFDDYSLIDQAFNTQIVALRPVQAAKPLALKLPRGSKLV
;
A
#
# COMPACT_ATOMS: atom_id res chain seq x y z
N MET A 1 69.05 -37.13 31.85
CA MET A 1 69.45 -35.86 32.50
C MET A 1 68.88 -34.71 31.68
N PRO A 2 68.37 -33.64 32.33
CA PRO A 2 67.02 -33.11 32.09
C PRO A 2 67.06 -31.68 31.51
N ARG A 3 65.98 -31.07 31.02
CA ARG A 3 64.98 -30.33 31.82
C ARG A 3 63.98 -29.63 30.88
N THR A 4 62.67 -29.94 30.99
CA THR A 4 61.57 -29.07 31.51
C THR A 4 61.08 -27.97 30.55
N HIS A 5 59.78 -27.64 30.35
CA HIS A 5 58.55 -27.89 31.11
C HIS A 5 57.29 -27.57 30.26
N ARG A 6 56.21 -28.34 30.52
CA ARG A 6 54.79 -27.96 30.75
C ARG A 6 53.90 -27.37 29.63
N ARG A 7 52.96 -28.24 29.23
CA ARG A 7 51.50 -28.08 29.02
C ARG A 7 50.87 -26.69 29.20
N ALA A 8 50.03 -26.30 28.25
CA ALA A 8 48.65 -25.88 28.52
C ALA A 8 47.76 -26.10 27.29
N VAL A 9 46.58 -26.69 27.52
CA VAL A 9 45.48 -26.91 26.58
C VAL A 9 44.77 -25.58 26.35
N ALA A 10 44.62 -25.14 25.10
CA ALA A 10 43.80 -23.98 24.75
C ALA A 10 42.45 -24.46 24.19
N VAL A 11 41.40 -24.22 24.99
CA VAL A 11 39.99 -24.31 24.61
C VAL A 11 39.71 -23.27 23.53
N ARG A 12 39.22 -23.69 22.36
CA ARG A 12 38.69 -22.78 21.34
C ARG A 12 37.30 -22.31 21.76
N THR A 13 37.21 -21.13 22.35
CA THR A 13 35.95 -20.41 22.54
C THR A 13 35.67 -19.60 21.28
N SER A 14 34.65 -20.01 20.52
CA SER A 14 34.11 -19.28 19.38
C SER A 14 33.33 -18.06 19.89
N ILE A 15 33.95 -16.88 19.89
CA ILE A 15 33.22 -15.62 20.06
C ILE A 15 32.50 -15.32 18.75
N ARG A 16 31.17 -15.47 18.74
CA ARG A 16 30.30 -14.84 17.74
C ARG A 16 30.36 -13.33 17.99
N THR A 17 31.19 -12.62 17.23
CA THR A 17 31.04 -11.17 17.08
C THR A 17 29.69 -10.92 16.40
N HIS A 18 28.79 -10.26 17.13
CA HIS A 18 27.63 -9.59 16.54
C HIS A 18 28.18 -8.56 15.55
N ILE A 19 27.88 -8.76 14.27
CA ILE A 19 27.97 -7.68 13.28
C ILE A 19 26.73 -6.84 13.56
N GLU A 20 26.87 -5.83 14.41
CA GLU A 20 25.92 -4.72 14.46
C GLU A 20 25.94 -4.06 13.07
N PRO A 21 24.80 -3.88 12.39
CA PRO A 21 24.78 -3.15 11.13
C PRO A 21 25.23 -1.69 11.37
N LEU A 22 26.15 -1.24 10.53
CA LEU A 22 26.78 0.10 10.51
C LEU A 22 25.75 1.23 10.51
N GLU A 23 26.00 2.29 11.29
CA GLU A 23 25.18 3.51 11.35
C GLU A 23 24.95 4.12 9.94
N THR A 24 23.68 4.16 9.50
CA THR A 24 23.24 4.63 8.18
C THR A 24 22.80 6.10 8.15
N ARG A 25 22.94 6.83 9.27
CA ARG A 25 22.43 8.20 9.43
C ARG A 25 23.50 9.26 9.16
N ARG A 26 23.14 10.33 8.44
CA ARG A 26 23.99 11.49 8.16
C ARG A 26 23.34 12.79 8.63
N LEU A 27 24.14 13.85 8.71
CA LEU A 27 23.69 15.15 9.19
C LEU A 27 22.94 15.88 8.09
N LEU A 28 21.73 16.37 8.39
CA LEU A 28 21.00 17.26 7.48
C LEU A 28 21.68 18.62 7.41
N CYS A 29 22.04 19.19 8.56
CA CYS A 29 22.49 20.59 8.62
C CYS A 29 23.85 20.75 9.34
N SER A 30 24.87 21.25 8.63
CA SER A 30 26.25 21.35 9.13
C SER A 30 26.58 22.71 9.78
N LEU A 31 25.86 23.78 9.41
CA LEU A 31 26.07 25.12 9.95
C LEU A 31 24.78 25.95 9.88
N HIS A 32 24.30 26.47 11.01
CA HIS A 32 23.35 27.59 11.00
C HIS A 32 24.19 28.85 11.18
N THR A 33 24.44 29.60 10.10
CA THR A 33 25.20 30.85 10.21
C THR A 33 24.42 31.85 11.07
N PRO A 34 25.04 32.54 12.04
CA PRO A 34 24.47 33.76 12.59
C PRO A 34 24.53 34.80 11.48
N VAL A 35 23.55 34.76 10.58
CA VAL A 35 23.28 35.88 9.69
C VAL A 35 22.81 37.01 10.60
N ASP A 36 23.16 38.25 10.26
CA ASP A 36 22.49 39.41 10.82
C ASP A 36 20.98 39.13 10.92
N ASN A 37 20.36 39.53 12.03
CA ASN A 37 18.93 39.30 12.23
C ASN A 37 18.17 39.67 10.95
N PRO A 38 17.39 38.74 10.37
CA PRO A 38 16.60 38.97 9.18
C PRO A 38 15.99 40.37 9.13
N ILE A 39 16.13 41.00 7.97
CA ILE A 39 15.64 42.36 7.78
C ILE A 39 14.13 42.31 7.56
N GLU A 40 13.38 43.00 8.43
CA GLU A 40 11.94 43.20 8.26
C GLU A 40 11.71 44.28 7.19
N LEU A 41 11.16 43.89 6.04
CA LEU A 41 10.98 44.80 4.89
C LEU A 41 9.87 45.83 5.10
N ARG A 42 8.88 45.51 5.97
CA ARG A 42 7.76 46.40 6.31
C ARG A 42 7.44 46.34 7.81
N PRO A 43 8.30 46.94 8.67
CA PRO A 43 8.12 46.91 10.12
C PRO A 43 6.78 47.52 10.58
N ASP A 44 6.22 48.42 9.77
CA ASP A 44 4.91 49.05 9.99
C ASP A 44 3.74 48.07 9.94
N LEU A 45 3.91 46.90 9.32
CA LEU A 45 2.86 45.90 9.16
C LEU A 45 2.92 44.81 10.25
N VAL A 46 3.89 44.87 11.16
CA VAL A 46 4.03 43.90 12.26
C VAL A 46 2.86 44.09 13.25
N GLY A 47 2.06 43.03 13.45
CA GLY A 47 0.92 43.03 14.38
C GLY A 47 -0.35 43.73 13.86
N ALA A 48 -0.32 44.31 12.66
CA ALA A 48 -1.51 44.88 12.02
C ALA A 48 -2.39 43.76 11.46
N ARG A 49 -3.67 43.69 11.86
CA ARG A 49 -4.68 42.85 11.19
C ARG A 49 -5.10 43.52 9.86
N ALA A 50 -4.20 43.58 8.90
CA ALA A 50 -4.56 43.93 7.53
C ALA A 50 -5.36 42.78 6.90
N SER A 51 -6.35 43.09 6.06
CA SER A 51 -7.06 42.07 5.30
C SER A 51 -6.08 41.39 4.34
N ALA A 52 -5.90 40.09 4.57
CA ALA A 52 -5.16 39.16 3.73
C ALA A 52 -5.44 39.30 2.24
N VAL A 53 -4.39 39.19 1.42
CA VAL A 53 -4.55 38.90 -0.01
C VAL A 53 -4.25 37.41 -0.20
N ALA A 54 -5.27 36.64 -0.56
CA ALA A 54 -5.19 35.19 -0.74
C ALA A 54 -4.52 34.80 -2.07
N ASP A 55 -3.34 35.38 -2.35
CA ASP A 55 -2.55 35.05 -3.52
C ASP A 55 -1.97 33.63 -3.36
N PRO A 56 -1.95 32.79 -4.42
CA PRO A 56 -1.27 31.51 -4.37
C PRO A 56 0.17 31.66 -3.92
N ALA A 57 0.67 30.70 -3.14
CA ALA A 57 2.08 30.65 -2.76
C ALA A 57 2.95 30.59 -4.02
N ASP A 58 3.93 31.50 -4.10
CA ASP A 58 4.86 31.62 -5.22
C ASP A 58 6.27 31.79 -4.65
N ILE A 59 7.13 30.79 -4.85
CA ILE A 59 8.50 30.74 -4.38
C ILE A 59 9.44 30.92 -5.58
N VAL A 60 10.09 32.07 -5.64
CA VAL A 60 11.00 32.44 -6.71
C VAL A 60 12.42 32.00 -6.37
N TRP A 61 12.96 31.00 -7.09
CA TRP A 61 14.37 30.64 -7.03
C TRP A 61 15.23 31.66 -7.81
N THR A 62 15.68 32.69 -7.10
CA THR A 62 16.28 33.91 -7.65
C THR A 62 17.62 33.72 -8.36
N ASN A 63 18.38 32.68 -8.01
CA ASN A 63 19.68 32.39 -8.62
C ASN A 63 19.68 31.08 -9.41
N ARG A 64 18.51 30.55 -9.79
CA ARG A 64 18.40 29.33 -10.60
C ARG A 64 19.23 29.45 -11.87
N GLY A 65 20.27 28.62 -11.97
CA GLY A 65 21.16 28.58 -13.12
C GLY A 65 20.52 27.87 -14.31
N THR A 66 21.15 28.03 -15.47
CA THR A 66 20.75 27.31 -16.70
C THR A 66 21.92 26.54 -17.32
N ALA A 67 23.16 26.87 -16.92
CA ALA A 67 24.34 26.21 -17.45
C ALA A 67 24.57 24.82 -16.84
N THR A 68 25.08 23.88 -17.65
CA THR A 68 25.52 22.55 -17.23
C THR A 68 27.02 22.49 -16.97
N ALA A 69 27.68 23.65 -16.86
CA ALA A 69 29.10 23.78 -16.59
C ALA A 69 29.34 25.08 -15.83
N ALA A 70 30.46 25.16 -15.10
CA ALA A 70 30.85 26.36 -14.37
C ALA A 70 30.98 27.58 -15.30
N GLY A 71 30.52 28.74 -14.83
CA GLY A 71 30.65 30.01 -15.56
C GLY A 71 29.57 31.02 -15.18
N ALA A 72 29.46 32.10 -15.96
CA ALA A 72 28.54 33.20 -15.66
C ALA A 72 27.05 32.80 -15.66
N GLY A 73 26.67 31.72 -16.36
CA GLY A 73 25.30 31.18 -16.40
C GLY A 73 24.99 30.13 -15.32
N ASP A 74 25.95 29.85 -14.43
CA ASP A 74 25.87 28.85 -13.37
C ASP A 74 25.72 29.52 -11.99
N THR A 75 24.65 30.31 -11.83
CA THR A 75 24.43 31.17 -10.66
C THR A 75 24.03 30.40 -9.39
N ASP A 76 23.65 29.13 -9.52
CA ASP A 76 23.39 28.19 -8.43
C ASP A 76 24.56 27.22 -8.19
N LEU A 77 25.61 27.28 -9.01
CA LEU A 77 26.79 26.41 -8.95
C LEU A 77 26.50 24.91 -9.19
N PHE A 78 25.32 24.57 -9.74
CA PHE A 78 24.97 23.18 -10.05
C PHE A 78 25.76 22.66 -11.25
N GLY A 79 25.98 23.48 -12.28
CA GLY A 79 26.80 23.15 -13.44
C GLY A 79 28.25 22.86 -13.06
N ALA A 80 28.80 23.60 -12.10
CA ALA A 80 30.14 23.39 -11.56
C ALA A 80 30.29 22.10 -10.72
N ARG A 81 29.18 21.53 -10.23
CA ARG A 81 29.20 20.35 -9.36
C ARG A 81 28.74 19.08 -10.04
N PHE A 82 27.66 19.15 -10.79
CA PHE A 82 26.99 18.01 -11.37
C PHE A 82 27.19 17.91 -12.89
N GLY A 83 27.78 18.93 -13.52
CA GLY A 83 28.01 18.94 -14.96
C GLY A 83 26.73 18.69 -15.74
N THR A 84 26.72 17.63 -16.57
CA THR A 84 25.53 17.22 -17.34
C THR A 84 24.34 16.76 -16.48
N SER A 85 24.55 16.42 -15.22
CA SER A 85 23.50 16.04 -14.26
C SER A 85 22.84 17.24 -13.57
N ALA A 86 23.36 18.47 -13.79
CA ALA A 86 22.81 19.69 -13.19
C ALA A 86 21.31 19.93 -13.48
N PRO A 87 20.77 19.68 -14.70
CA PRO A 87 19.35 19.84 -14.96
C PRO A 87 18.47 18.91 -14.09
N LEU A 88 18.94 17.69 -13.82
CA LEU A 88 18.24 16.73 -12.98
C LEU A 88 18.20 17.19 -11.52
N ALA A 89 19.34 17.62 -10.98
CA ALA A 89 19.39 18.18 -9.64
C ALA A 89 18.52 19.44 -9.49
N ARG A 90 18.46 20.31 -10.51
CA ARG A 90 17.54 21.47 -10.53
C ARG A 90 16.08 21.04 -10.54
N ALA A 91 15.72 19.99 -11.29
CA ALA A 91 14.36 19.46 -11.31
C ALA A 91 13.92 18.93 -9.93
N VAL A 92 14.85 18.35 -9.15
CA VAL A 92 14.59 17.96 -7.75
C VAL A 92 14.27 19.19 -6.89
N VAL A 93 15.04 20.27 -7.01
CA VAL A 93 14.77 21.53 -6.29
C VAL A 93 13.42 22.12 -6.71
N ASP A 94 13.12 22.14 -8.01
CA ASP A 94 11.84 22.61 -8.54
C ASP A 94 10.67 21.81 -7.94
N ALA A 95 10.81 20.49 -7.78
CA ALA A 95 9.79 19.63 -7.19
C ALA A 95 9.58 19.90 -5.69
N VAL A 96 10.65 20.15 -4.93
CA VAL A 96 10.53 20.56 -3.52
C VAL A 96 9.83 21.93 -3.42
N ILE A 97 10.20 22.89 -4.28
CA ILE A 97 9.53 24.20 -4.33
C ILE A 97 8.02 24.02 -4.54
N VAL A 98 7.62 23.22 -5.55
CA VAL A 98 6.21 22.95 -5.82
C VAL A 98 5.52 22.25 -4.64
N ALA A 99 6.21 21.35 -3.93
CA ALA A 99 5.67 20.70 -2.74
C ALA A 99 5.41 21.71 -1.60
N PHE A 100 6.33 22.66 -1.38
CA PHE A 100 6.13 23.74 -0.42
C PHE A 100 5.04 24.71 -0.84
N GLU A 101 4.96 25.11 -2.12
CA GLU A 101 3.89 25.98 -2.62
C GLU A 101 2.51 25.34 -2.43
N ARG A 102 2.39 24.04 -2.73
CA ARG A 102 1.17 23.26 -2.49
C ARG A 102 0.83 23.20 -1.01
N MET A 103 1.79 22.89 -0.15
CA MET A 103 1.58 22.85 1.30
C MET A 103 1.16 24.21 1.86
N VAL A 104 1.86 25.29 1.47
CA VAL A 104 1.61 26.63 1.98
C VAL A 104 0.29 27.18 1.47
N GLY A 105 -0.10 26.87 0.24
CA GLY A 105 -1.33 27.33 -0.41
C GLY A 105 -1.31 28.83 -0.70
N SER A 106 -1.19 29.64 0.35
CA SER A 106 -0.90 31.08 0.32
C SER A 106 -0.05 31.47 1.53
N PHE A 107 0.99 32.28 1.31
CA PHE A 107 1.75 32.93 2.38
C PHE A 107 0.91 33.95 3.15
N ASN A 108 -0.26 34.31 2.62
CA ASN A 108 -1.23 35.19 3.25
C ASN A 108 -0.60 36.53 3.67
N TYR A 109 0.19 37.13 2.78
CA TYR A 109 0.81 38.43 3.05
C TYR A 109 -0.24 39.54 3.06
N SER A 110 0.05 40.62 3.79
CA SER A 110 -0.83 41.79 3.92
C SER A 110 -0.84 42.70 2.68
N SER A 111 -0.23 42.27 1.58
CA SER A 111 -0.15 43.01 0.32
C SER A 111 -0.13 42.05 -0.86
N ALA A 112 -0.85 42.40 -1.92
CA ALA A 112 -0.95 41.59 -3.13
C ALA A 112 0.37 41.54 -3.90
N GLY A 113 0.60 40.45 -4.62
CA GLY A 113 1.75 40.25 -5.52
C GLY A 113 3.09 40.07 -4.80
N VAL A 114 3.06 39.82 -3.49
CA VAL A 114 4.27 39.54 -2.70
C VAL A 114 4.60 38.06 -2.82
N THR A 115 5.71 37.74 -3.48
CA THR A 115 6.24 36.38 -3.62
C THR A 115 7.15 36.01 -2.45
N TYR A 116 7.60 34.77 -2.31
CA TYR A 116 8.73 34.39 -1.46
C TYR A 116 10.00 34.29 -2.32
N SER A 117 11.15 34.80 -1.85
CA SER A 117 12.39 34.77 -2.65
C SER A 117 13.44 33.85 -2.03
N MET A 118 13.89 32.85 -2.78
CA MET A 118 14.95 31.94 -2.33
C MET A 118 16.20 32.07 -3.20
N SER A 119 17.38 32.01 -2.59
CA SER A 119 18.60 31.61 -3.31
C SER A 119 19.09 30.26 -2.80
N LEU A 120 19.32 29.32 -3.71
CA LEU A 120 19.87 28.01 -3.40
C LEU A 120 21.09 27.76 -4.28
N SER A 121 22.20 27.38 -3.67
CA SER A 121 23.45 27.05 -4.37
C SER A 121 24.12 25.81 -3.83
N MET A 122 24.95 25.17 -4.65
CA MET A 122 25.90 24.18 -4.16
C MET A 122 27.10 24.83 -3.46
N GLY A 123 27.53 24.23 -2.36
CA GLY A 123 28.73 24.60 -1.63
C GLY A 123 30.02 24.34 -2.42
N ALA A 124 31.15 24.80 -1.85
CA ALA A 124 32.48 24.54 -2.38
C ALA A 124 32.76 23.03 -2.51
N ALA A 125 33.74 22.66 -3.36
CA ALA A 125 34.12 21.26 -3.51
C ALA A 125 34.66 20.73 -2.18
N GLY A 126 34.16 19.58 -1.73
CA GLY A 126 34.44 19.00 -0.43
C GLY A 126 33.47 17.85 -0.13
N GLY A 127 33.77 17.02 0.87
CA GLY A 127 32.90 15.90 1.23
C GLY A 127 31.79 16.33 2.18
N GLY A 128 30.57 15.85 1.95
CA GLY A 128 29.46 15.99 2.89
C GLY A 128 28.10 16.09 2.22
N PHE A 129 27.12 15.45 2.84
CA PHE A 129 25.73 15.46 2.39
C PHE A 129 24.81 16.32 3.28
N GLY A 130 25.38 17.16 4.14
CA GLY A 130 24.61 18.14 4.90
C GLY A 130 24.47 19.44 4.11
N ALA A 131 23.70 20.38 4.62
CA ALA A 131 23.52 21.69 4.05
C ALA A 131 23.43 22.76 5.16
N SER A 132 23.08 23.99 4.77
CA SER A 132 22.86 25.11 5.67
C SER A 132 21.87 26.07 5.07
N ALA A 133 20.92 26.53 5.87
CA ALA A 133 19.97 27.54 5.46
C ALA A 133 19.62 28.54 6.55
N GLY A 134 18.97 29.61 6.12
CA GLY A 134 18.49 30.66 7.00
C GLY A 134 17.48 31.56 6.32
N ILE A 135 16.77 32.30 7.15
CA ILE A 135 15.89 33.39 6.72
C ILE A 135 16.78 34.59 6.43
N SER A 136 16.51 35.32 5.35
CA SER A 136 17.24 36.55 4.99
C SER A 136 16.40 37.80 5.27
N THR A 137 15.10 37.75 4.97
CA THR A 137 14.17 38.86 5.24
C THR A 137 12.81 38.35 5.69
N THR A 138 12.09 39.20 6.42
CA THR A 138 10.69 39.00 6.80
C THR A 138 9.80 40.10 6.24
N PHE A 139 8.50 39.84 6.17
CA PHE A 139 7.46 40.78 5.78
C PHE A 139 6.23 40.61 6.68
N GLY A 140 5.93 41.63 7.48
CA GLY A 140 4.89 41.57 8.51
C GLY A 140 5.18 40.51 9.58
N GLY A 141 6.45 40.25 9.89
CA GLY A 141 6.87 39.20 10.84
C GLY A 141 6.79 37.77 10.29
N LYS A 142 6.44 37.59 9.00
CA LYS A 142 6.45 36.29 8.30
C LYS A 142 7.72 36.15 7.46
N PRO A 143 8.31 34.95 7.32
CA PRO A 143 9.43 34.72 6.39
C PRO A 143 9.09 35.19 4.97
N LYS A 144 10.05 35.86 4.29
CA LYS A 144 9.86 36.45 2.95
C LYS A 144 11.01 36.13 2.00
N SER A 145 12.19 35.84 2.53
CA SER A 145 13.29 35.30 1.74
C SER A 145 14.23 34.44 2.57
N GLY A 146 14.99 33.58 1.90
CA GLY A 146 15.97 32.71 2.52
C GLY A 146 17.09 32.28 1.58
N THR A 147 18.18 31.83 2.19
CA THR A 147 19.38 31.35 1.49
C THR A 147 19.65 29.91 1.90
N VAL A 148 19.93 29.05 0.92
CA VAL A 148 20.31 27.65 1.10
C VAL A 148 21.67 27.40 0.45
N THR A 149 22.56 26.72 1.17
CA THR A 149 23.83 26.21 0.63
C THR A 149 23.89 24.69 0.84
N MET A 150 23.83 23.94 -0.25
CA MET A 150 23.86 22.48 -0.25
C MET A 150 25.29 21.94 -0.14
N GLY A 151 25.49 20.84 0.57
CA GLY A 151 26.77 20.12 0.57
C GLY A 151 27.08 19.52 -0.80
N ALA A 152 28.35 19.43 -1.16
CA ALA A 152 28.78 18.95 -2.48
C ALA A 152 28.61 17.44 -2.70
N GLY A 153 28.26 16.67 -1.66
CA GLY A 153 28.11 15.21 -1.72
C GLY A 153 29.44 14.48 -1.49
N SER A 154 29.62 13.38 -2.20
CA SER A 154 30.86 12.62 -2.22
C SER A 154 31.90 13.32 -3.09
N ASN A 155 33.18 13.14 -2.76
CA ASN A 155 34.27 13.57 -3.64
C ASN A 155 34.41 12.56 -4.78
N THR A 156 33.83 12.84 -5.94
CA THR A 156 34.03 12.04 -7.15
C THR A 156 35.03 12.75 -8.08
N ALA A 157 35.75 11.96 -8.88
CA ALA A 157 36.65 12.51 -9.89
C ALA A 157 35.90 12.90 -11.19
N ASN A 158 34.63 12.49 -11.32
CA ASN A 158 33.82 12.72 -12.50
C ASN A 158 32.95 13.96 -12.29
N ALA A 159 33.31 15.07 -12.95
CA ALA A 159 32.59 16.33 -12.86
C ALA A 159 31.14 16.31 -13.44
N ASN A 160 30.71 15.18 -14.00
CA ASN A 160 29.39 15.01 -14.61
C ASN A 160 28.47 14.02 -13.85
N ASP A 161 28.91 13.48 -12.71
CA ASP A 161 28.07 12.58 -11.92
C ASP A 161 27.23 13.33 -10.87
N ASP A 162 26.47 12.57 -10.11
CA ASP A 162 25.57 13.04 -9.05
C ASP A 162 26.27 13.23 -7.70
N ASN A 163 27.59 13.08 -7.65
CA ASN A 163 28.39 13.12 -6.42
C ASN A 163 27.83 12.21 -5.31
N GLY A 164 27.24 11.06 -5.65
CA GLY A 164 26.67 10.10 -4.70
C GLY A 164 25.30 10.49 -4.12
N TRP A 165 24.76 11.66 -4.49
CA TRP A 165 23.38 12.02 -4.19
C TRP A 165 22.43 11.19 -5.04
N PHE A 166 21.28 10.79 -4.50
CA PHE A 166 20.17 10.37 -5.34
C PHE A 166 19.50 11.62 -5.92
N LEU A 167 19.75 11.85 -7.21
CA LEU A 167 19.05 12.84 -8.00
C LEU A 167 17.88 12.15 -8.70
N ASP A 168 16.67 12.42 -8.23
CA ASP A 168 15.48 11.71 -8.63
C ASP A 168 15.02 12.10 -10.06
N PRO A 169 14.94 11.14 -11.01
CA PRO A 169 14.38 11.36 -12.35
C PRO A 169 12.90 11.77 -12.39
N THR A 170 12.14 11.41 -11.36
CA THR A 170 10.69 11.64 -11.25
C THR A 170 10.36 12.30 -9.90
N PRO A 171 10.95 13.49 -9.61
CA PRO A 171 10.98 14.07 -8.27
C PRO A 171 9.61 14.58 -7.74
N PHE A 172 8.57 14.54 -8.58
CA PHE A 172 7.20 14.89 -8.19
C PHE A 172 6.42 13.72 -7.61
N GLU A 173 7.05 12.55 -7.47
CA GLU A 173 6.49 11.34 -6.87
C GLU A 173 7.54 10.61 -6.02
N SER A 174 7.31 9.35 -5.63
CA SER A 174 8.16 8.63 -4.65
C SER A 174 8.19 7.10 -4.83
N SER A 175 8.02 6.61 -6.06
CA SER A 175 7.92 5.19 -6.40
C SER A 175 9.25 4.45 -6.29
N GLU A 176 10.35 5.17 -6.14
CA GLU A 176 11.67 4.66 -5.76
C GLU A 176 11.76 4.30 -4.27
N PHE A 177 10.72 4.61 -3.48
CA PHE A 177 10.66 4.49 -2.02
C PHE A 177 9.45 3.64 -1.56
N LEU A 178 9.21 2.54 -2.26
CA LEU A 178 8.19 1.51 -1.96
C LEU A 178 8.69 0.41 -1.02
N GLY A 179 9.78 0.65 -0.29
CA GLY A 179 10.25 -0.21 0.80
C GLY A 179 9.38 -0.05 2.05
N ASN A 180 9.99 -0.08 3.23
CA ASN A 180 9.24 0.08 4.48
C ASN A 180 8.55 1.45 4.53
N ILE A 181 7.29 1.45 4.95
CA ILE A 181 6.59 2.68 5.32
C ILE A 181 7.03 3.02 6.74
N VAL A 182 7.65 4.19 6.92
CA VAL A 182 8.05 4.69 8.24
C VAL A 182 6.91 5.52 8.83
N ASN A 183 6.22 6.31 8.00
CA ASN A 183 4.93 6.95 8.24
C ASN A 183 4.35 7.49 6.92
N ALA A 184 3.23 8.21 6.94
CA ALA A 184 2.58 8.79 5.76
C ALA A 184 3.51 9.64 4.86
N PHE A 185 4.54 10.28 5.43
CA PHE A 185 5.47 11.18 4.73
C PHE A 185 6.94 10.74 4.80
N SER A 186 7.20 9.50 5.24
CA SER A 186 8.54 8.92 5.24
C SER A 186 8.52 7.47 4.76
N GLY A 187 9.39 7.15 3.79
CA GLY A 187 9.49 5.81 3.21
C GLY A 187 10.90 5.45 2.79
N ASP A 188 11.22 4.16 2.92
CA ASP A 188 12.52 3.60 2.55
C ASP A 188 12.51 3.09 1.09
N ALA A 189 13.66 3.11 0.44
CA ALA A 189 13.89 2.53 -0.87
C ALA A 189 13.88 1.00 -0.79
N GLN A 190 13.10 0.37 -1.67
CA GLN A 190 13.05 -1.07 -1.80
C GLN A 190 14.35 -1.63 -2.41
N ALA A 191 14.60 -2.92 -2.19
CA ALA A 191 15.72 -3.61 -2.84
C ALA A 191 15.63 -3.47 -4.37
N GLY A 192 16.73 -3.07 -5.01
CA GLY A 192 16.79 -2.81 -6.45
C GLY A 192 16.34 -1.42 -6.89
N SER A 193 15.85 -0.58 -5.97
CA SER A 193 15.57 0.83 -6.25
C SER A 193 16.86 1.61 -6.60
N PRO A 194 16.81 2.56 -7.54
CA PRO A 194 17.95 3.45 -7.83
C PRO A 194 18.31 4.38 -6.66
N ALA A 195 17.43 4.53 -5.66
CA ALA A 195 17.66 5.28 -4.43
C ALA A 195 18.33 4.44 -3.33
N ALA A 196 18.36 3.11 -3.46
CA ALA A 196 18.90 2.23 -2.44
C ALA A 196 20.40 2.49 -2.18
N GLY A 197 20.75 2.74 -0.92
CA GLY A 197 22.12 3.01 -0.47
C GLY A 197 22.61 4.44 -0.72
N ARG A 198 21.75 5.39 -1.11
CA ARG A 198 22.12 6.76 -1.48
C ARG A 198 21.49 7.80 -0.57
N GLY A 199 22.10 8.98 -0.46
CA GLY A 199 21.47 10.11 0.23
C GLY A 199 20.50 10.82 -0.71
N ASP A 200 19.23 10.98 -0.30
CA ASP A 200 18.19 11.61 -1.12
C ASP A 200 18.34 13.14 -1.16
N PHE A 201 18.58 13.70 -2.35
CA PHE A 201 18.78 15.16 -2.50
C PHE A 201 17.49 15.94 -2.20
N TYR A 202 16.33 15.37 -2.56
CA TYR A 202 15.01 15.96 -2.27
C TYR A 202 14.85 16.21 -0.77
N THR A 203 15.11 15.19 0.04
CA THR A 203 15.00 15.24 1.50
C THR A 203 15.81 16.38 2.11
N VAL A 204 17.06 16.57 1.68
CA VAL A 204 17.92 17.62 2.23
C VAL A 204 17.46 19.01 1.77
N VAL A 205 17.07 19.17 0.50
CA VAL A 205 16.50 20.43 0.03
C VAL A 205 15.22 20.78 0.80
N ALA A 206 14.35 19.80 1.07
CA ALA A 206 13.13 20.00 1.85
C ALA A 206 13.42 20.42 3.29
N ALA A 207 14.45 19.85 3.94
CA ALA A 207 14.88 20.26 5.27
C ALA A 207 15.34 21.72 5.31
N GLU A 208 16.15 22.13 4.33
CA GLU A 208 16.68 23.48 4.28
C GLU A 208 15.59 24.52 3.94
N MET A 209 14.63 24.15 3.10
CA MET A 209 13.42 24.92 2.88
C MET A 209 12.66 25.14 4.19
N THR A 210 12.56 24.14 5.06
CA THR A 210 11.88 24.26 6.36
C THR A 210 12.53 25.30 7.27
N HIS A 211 13.86 25.43 7.25
CA HIS A 211 14.56 26.50 7.95
C HIS A 211 14.26 27.88 7.36
N CYS A 212 14.30 28.00 6.03
CA CYS A 212 13.93 29.20 5.30
C CYS A 212 12.47 29.62 5.56
N MET A 213 11.59 28.68 5.88
CA MET A 213 10.16 28.91 6.11
C MET A 213 9.78 29.17 7.57
N GLY A 214 10.71 29.11 8.53
CA GLY A 214 10.45 29.62 9.87
C GLY A 214 11.18 28.92 11.01
N MET A 215 11.46 27.62 10.88
CA MET A 215 12.12 26.85 11.94
C MET A 215 13.63 27.08 11.88
N SER A 216 14.11 28.18 12.45
CA SER A 216 15.52 28.57 12.39
C SER A 216 15.99 29.20 13.69
N SER A 217 17.30 29.45 13.78
CA SER A 217 17.90 30.15 14.93
C SER A 217 17.39 31.59 15.12
N PHE A 218 16.80 32.22 14.08
CA PHE A 218 16.22 33.56 14.18
C PHE A 218 14.96 33.60 15.05
N ASN A 219 14.18 32.52 15.07
CA ASN A 219 12.95 32.41 15.83
C ASN A 219 11.95 33.57 15.56
N PRO A 220 11.32 33.62 14.36
CA PRO A 220 10.52 34.77 13.93
C PRO A 220 9.32 35.04 14.87
N PRO A 221 8.76 36.27 14.88
CA PRO A 221 7.73 36.69 15.85
C PRO A 221 6.48 35.79 15.92
N GLY A 222 6.09 35.15 14.82
CA GLY A 222 4.97 34.21 14.79
C GLY A 222 5.29 32.82 15.37
N TRP A 223 6.56 32.42 15.35
CA TRP A 223 7.04 31.13 15.82
C TRP A 223 7.47 31.16 17.29
N ALA A 224 8.18 32.21 17.71
CA ALA A 224 8.76 32.32 19.04
C ALA A 224 7.77 32.10 20.21
N PRO A 225 6.55 32.67 20.18
CA PRO A 225 5.59 32.47 21.28
C PRO A 225 5.04 31.04 21.37
N ARG A 226 5.26 30.21 20.35
CA ARG A 226 4.73 28.84 20.25
C ARG A 226 5.72 27.80 20.72
N VAL A 227 6.98 28.17 20.89
CA VAL A 227 8.07 27.26 21.19
C VAL A 227 8.57 27.46 22.61
N THR A 228 8.56 26.39 23.41
CA THR A 228 9.01 26.43 24.81
C THR A 228 10.06 25.35 25.06
N ASN A 229 11.19 25.72 25.68
CA ASN A 229 12.21 24.75 26.08
C ASN A 229 11.68 23.92 27.26
N THR A 230 11.78 22.59 27.15
CA THR A 230 11.36 21.68 28.23
C THR A 230 12.44 21.49 29.31
N ASN A 231 13.69 21.85 29.00
CA ASN A 231 14.90 21.53 29.75
C ASN A 231 15.19 20.01 29.87
N ILE A 232 14.48 19.18 29.10
CA ILE A 232 14.72 17.73 29.03
C ILE A 232 15.74 17.48 27.91
N PRO A 233 16.85 16.78 28.16
CA PRO A 233 17.84 16.47 27.12
C PRO A 233 17.24 15.66 25.96
N ASP A 234 17.68 15.95 24.74
CA ASP A 234 17.27 15.19 23.56
C ASP A 234 17.96 13.82 23.54
N THR A 235 17.25 12.80 23.99
CA THR A 235 17.69 11.40 23.96
C THR A 235 17.16 10.62 22.76
N ALA A 236 16.42 11.24 21.85
CA ALA A 236 15.88 10.58 20.67
C ALA A 236 16.99 10.44 19.63
N GLU A 237 17.36 11.55 18.99
CA GLU A 237 18.40 11.58 17.96
C GLU A 237 19.65 12.32 18.43
N GLY A 238 19.51 13.20 19.42
CA GLY A 238 20.62 14.00 19.93
C GLY A 238 21.61 13.22 20.80
N GLY A 239 21.26 12.01 21.27
CA GLY A 239 22.12 11.22 22.16
C GLY A 239 22.51 11.96 23.45
N GLY A 240 21.68 12.89 23.91
CA GLY A 240 21.92 13.78 25.05
C GLY A 240 22.44 15.18 24.68
N VAL A 241 22.72 15.45 23.40
CA VAL A 241 23.11 16.79 22.92
C VAL A 241 21.87 17.61 22.57
N GLY A 242 21.73 18.79 23.19
CA GLY A 242 20.56 19.64 23.05
C GLY A 242 19.43 19.26 24.01
N THR A 243 18.39 20.08 24.02
CA THR A 243 17.16 19.82 24.77
C THR A 243 15.96 19.77 23.84
N PHE A 244 14.94 19.02 24.25
CA PHE A 244 13.62 19.03 23.64
C PHE A 244 12.92 20.37 23.87
N TYR A 245 12.18 20.79 22.86
CA TYR A 245 11.27 21.92 22.90
C TYR A 245 9.88 21.42 22.52
N VAL A 246 8.84 22.08 23.01
CA VAL A 246 7.47 21.84 22.52
C VAL A 246 7.05 22.98 21.62
N PHE A 247 6.40 22.64 20.51
CA PHE A 247 5.57 23.57 19.75
C PHE A 247 4.12 23.42 20.21
N ASN A 248 3.48 24.53 20.56
CA ASN A 248 2.10 24.57 20.98
C ASN A 248 1.31 25.59 20.15
N GLY A 249 0.54 25.08 19.19
CA GLY A 249 -0.34 25.85 18.32
C GLY A 249 -1.82 25.46 18.49
N PRO A 250 -2.76 26.29 18.01
CA PRO A 250 -4.19 25.96 18.01
C PRO A 250 -4.56 24.70 17.25
N SER A 251 -3.82 24.38 16.18
CA SER A 251 -4.11 23.26 15.28
C SER A 251 -3.18 22.06 15.51
N ILE A 252 -2.00 22.28 16.10
CA ILE A 252 -1.01 21.22 16.32
C ILE A 252 -0.17 21.42 17.59
N LYS A 253 0.20 20.30 18.21
CA LYS A 253 1.24 20.20 19.23
C LYS A 253 2.29 19.19 18.77
N HIS A 254 3.58 19.55 18.83
CA HIS A 254 4.65 18.70 18.30
C HIS A 254 5.95 18.86 19.10
N LEU A 255 6.78 17.81 19.12
CA LEU A 255 8.08 17.83 19.79
C LEU A 255 9.18 18.31 18.83
N LEU A 256 9.93 19.31 19.26
CA LEU A 256 11.07 19.87 18.55
C LEU A 256 12.36 19.65 19.34
N THR A 257 13.50 19.97 18.73
CA THR A 257 14.80 19.87 19.36
C THR A 257 15.72 21.04 18.99
N SER A 258 16.58 21.40 19.95
CA SER A 258 17.74 22.28 19.72
C SER A 258 18.97 21.52 19.22
N ASN A 259 18.92 20.19 19.17
CA ASN A 259 19.97 19.38 18.60
C ASN A 259 20.22 19.76 17.13
N ASN A 260 21.48 19.91 16.74
CA ASN A 260 21.91 20.16 15.39
C ASN A 260 22.99 19.14 15.02
N GLY A 261 22.58 18.11 14.27
CA GLY A 261 23.47 17.08 13.74
C GLY A 261 23.58 15.82 14.58
N GLY A 262 22.52 15.41 15.30
CA GLY A 262 22.43 14.13 16.01
C GLY A 262 23.44 13.94 17.15
N ALA A 263 23.75 12.68 17.46
CA ALA A 263 24.75 12.29 18.45
C ALA A 263 26.16 12.74 18.01
N GLY A 264 26.79 13.63 18.79
CA GLY A 264 28.06 14.28 18.43
C GLY A 264 27.91 15.59 17.66
N GLY A 265 26.68 16.04 17.42
CA GLY A 265 26.36 17.37 16.92
C GLY A 265 26.54 18.49 17.96
N SER A 266 25.84 19.60 17.77
CA SER A 266 25.85 20.74 18.69
C SER A 266 24.44 21.15 19.11
N ALA A 267 24.30 21.79 20.27
CA ALA A 267 23.02 22.37 20.69
C ALA A 267 22.91 23.82 20.21
N ARG A 268 21.72 24.23 19.79
CA ARG A 268 21.36 25.62 19.50
C ARG A 268 20.63 26.24 20.71
N ALA A 269 20.51 27.57 20.71
CA ALA A 269 19.82 28.29 21.78
C ALA A 269 18.28 28.19 21.70
N THR A 270 17.76 27.66 20.60
CA THR A 270 16.32 27.49 20.32
C THR A 270 16.09 26.18 19.57
N ALA A 271 14.82 25.78 19.44
CA ALA A 271 14.42 24.71 18.54
C ALA A 271 14.80 25.06 17.10
N VAL A 272 15.53 24.17 16.44
CA VAL A 272 15.92 24.30 15.04
C VAL A 272 15.53 23.09 14.20
N HIS A 273 15.17 21.96 14.82
CA HIS A 273 14.73 20.76 14.12
C HIS A 273 13.47 20.17 14.78
N GLY A 274 12.74 19.34 14.03
CA GLY A 274 11.77 18.39 14.57
C GLY A 274 12.50 17.32 15.39
N ALA A 275 11.94 16.92 16.52
CA ALA A 275 12.50 15.82 17.28
C ALA A 275 12.22 14.49 16.57
N GLY A 276 13.18 13.57 16.60
CA GLY A 276 12.95 12.22 16.09
C GLY A 276 11.94 11.42 16.94
N PRO A 277 11.59 10.20 16.50
CA PRO A 277 10.58 9.36 17.13
C PRO A 277 11.08 8.69 18.43
N ASN A 278 10.26 7.81 18.99
CA ASN A 278 10.57 6.88 20.10
C ASN A 278 10.77 7.50 21.49
N VAL A 279 10.61 8.82 21.64
CA VAL A 279 10.62 9.48 22.95
C VAL A 279 9.31 10.22 23.18
N ALA A 280 8.69 9.93 24.33
CA ALA A 280 7.51 10.63 24.83
C ALA A 280 7.94 11.66 25.88
N VAL A 281 7.62 12.93 25.65
CA VAL A 281 7.97 14.02 26.58
C VAL A 281 6.72 14.54 27.27
N ASN A 282 6.65 14.35 28.59
CA ASN A 282 5.59 14.91 29.41
C ASN A 282 5.94 16.34 29.80
N PHE A 283 5.14 17.31 29.35
CA PHE A 283 5.38 18.72 29.59
C PHE A 283 4.05 19.47 29.78
N ASN A 284 3.93 20.24 30.86
CA ASN A 284 2.73 21.03 31.19
C ASN A 284 1.39 20.28 31.11
N GLY A 285 1.38 18.97 31.40
CA GLY A 285 0.17 18.15 31.44
C GLY A 285 -0.20 17.46 30.13
N ASP A 286 0.55 17.69 29.04
CA ASP A 286 0.44 16.94 27.78
C ASP A 286 1.63 15.99 27.60
N THR A 287 1.47 14.97 26.76
CA THR A 287 2.55 14.09 26.28
C THR A 287 2.81 14.40 24.82
N TYR A 288 4.04 14.81 24.49
CA TYR A 288 4.49 15.20 23.15
C TYR A 288 5.35 14.10 22.51
N PHE A 289 5.19 13.92 21.20
CA PHE A 289 6.01 13.03 20.39
C PHE A 289 6.64 13.78 19.20
N GLY A 290 7.83 13.34 18.83
CA GLY A 290 8.47 13.64 17.56
C GLY A 290 8.23 12.51 16.56
N ALA A 291 8.57 12.74 15.29
CA ALA A 291 8.44 11.76 14.22
C ALA A 291 9.65 11.82 13.28
N GLN A 292 9.77 10.81 12.41
CA GLN A 292 10.70 10.89 11.27
C GLN A 292 10.09 11.79 10.20
N ASP A 293 10.74 12.89 9.89
CA ASP A 293 10.28 13.90 8.94
C ASP A 293 11.42 14.75 8.34
N HIS A 294 11.05 15.59 7.36
CA HIS A 294 11.99 16.44 6.64
C HIS A 294 12.59 17.56 7.51
N GLY A 295 12.10 17.80 8.73
CA GLY A 295 12.63 18.80 9.64
C GLY A 295 13.58 18.25 10.71
N ASN A 296 13.86 16.94 10.73
CA ASN A 296 14.77 16.35 11.72
C ASN A 296 16.22 16.86 11.58
N ALA A 297 17.06 16.56 12.57
CA ALA A 297 18.47 16.99 12.58
C ALA A 297 19.40 16.06 11.76
N ILE A 298 18.92 14.85 11.47
CA ILE A 298 19.63 13.80 10.76
C ILE A 298 18.69 13.09 9.77
N TYR A 299 19.27 12.38 8.81
CA TYR A 299 18.52 11.62 7.83
C TYR A 299 19.23 10.31 7.47
N GLU A 300 18.45 9.35 6.96
CA GLU A 300 18.90 8.03 6.57
C GLU A 300 19.20 7.96 5.07
N PHE A 301 20.26 7.24 4.73
CA PHE A 301 20.44 6.82 3.34
C PHE A 301 19.35 5.83 2.96
N SER A 302 18.93 5.86 1.70
CA SER A 302 17.80 5.10 1.17
C SER A 302 16.43 5.55 1.67
N ARG A 303 16.30 6.68 2.37
CA ARG A 303 15.00 7.16 2.85
C ARG A 303 14.65 8.51 2.24
N ARG A 304 13.37 8.69 1.93
CA ARG A 304 12.80 9.98 1.55
C ARG A 304 11.92 10.53 2.66
N TYR A 305 12.09 11.82 2.94
CA TYR A 305 11.14 12.63 3.70
C TYR A 305 10.40 13.59 2.79
N ASN A 306 9.09 13.38 2.67
CA ASN A 306 8.21 14.30 1.96
C ASN A 306 7.87 15.51 2.84
N VAL A 307 7.53 16.62 2.18
CA VAL A 307 6.90 17.76 2.85
C VAL A 307 5.61 17.26 3.52
N ASN A 308 5.43 17.56 4.81
CA ASN A 308 4.49 16.83 5.66
C ASN A 308 3.39 17.73 6.26
N LYS A 309 2.35 17.07 6.78
CA LYS A 309 1.21 17.73 7.43
C LYS A 309 1.58 18.47 8.72
N VAL A 310 2.56 17.99 9.48
CA VAL A 310 3.03 18.61 10.73
C VAL A 310 3.48 20.05 10.47
N PHE A 311 4.40 20.26 9.53
CA PHE A 311 4.91 21.59 9.19
C PHE A 311 3.83 22.48 8.55
N SER A 312 2.92 21.91 7.75
CA SER A 312 1.74 22.62 7.24
C SER A 312 0.93 23.26 8.37
N LEU A 313 0.62 22.50 9.42
CA LEU A 313 -0.13 22.98 10.57
C LEU A 313 0.67 23.96 11.45
N MET A 314 1.97 23.71 11.63
CA MET A 314 2.84 24.63 12.36
C MET A 314 2.97 25.99 11.67
N TYR A 315 3.07 26.02 10.33
CA TYR A 315 3.12 27.27 9.57
C TYR A 315 1.79 28.01 9.53
N LYS A 316 0.67 27.28 9.44
CA LYS A 316 -0.66 27.85 9.64
C LYS A 316 -0.76 28.53 10.99
N ASP A 317 -0.38 27.85 12.06
CA ASP A 317 -0.46 28.42 13.39
C ASP A 317 0.54 29.58 13.58
N ALA A 318 1.80 29.40 13.19
CA ALA A 318 2.86 30.39 13.39
C ALA A 318 2.66 31.67 12.55
N PHE A 319 2.30 31.51 11.28
CA PHE A 319 2.36 32.60 10.30
C PHE A 319 1.02 32.87 9.63
N ASP A 320 -0.06 32.21 10.04
CA ASP A 320 -1.39 32.36 9.43
C ASP A 320 -1.34 32.12 7.91
N TYR A 321 -0.58 31.11 7.47
CA TYR A 321 -0.60 30.65 6.08
C TYR A 321 -1.91 29.92 5.79
N ALA A 322 -2.44 30.07 4.57
CA ALA A 322 -3.65 29.37 4.14
C ALA A 322 -3.30 27.98 3.60
N THR A 323 -2.81 27.12 4.50
CA THR A 323 -2.17 25.86 4.12
C THR A 323 -3.14 24.81 3.59
N VAL A 324 -2.59 23.94 2.75
CA VAL A 324 -3.23 22.70 2.29
C VAL A 324 -2.44 21.53 2.88
N HIS A 325 -3.13 20.47 3.29
CA HIS A 325 -2.45 19.32 3.86
C HIS A 325 -1.75 18.50 2.77
N PRO A 326 -0.44 18.19 2.92
CA PRO A 326 0.32 17.53 1.86
C PRO A 326 -0.14 16.11 1.49
N ASP A 327 -0.86 15.40 2.36
CA ASP A 327 -1.41 14.07 2.09
C ASP A 327 -2.32 14.04 0.86
N LYS A 328 -2.96 15.18 0.55
CA LYS A 328 -3.73 15.38 -0.69
C LYS A 328 -2.91 15.10 -1.95
N TYR A 329 -1.61 15.33 -1.92
CA TYR A 329 -0.73 15.27 -3.09
C TYR A 329 0.16 14.01 -3.14
N GLY A 330 0.10 13.16 -2.10
CA GLY A 330 0.86 11.92 -2.04
C GLY A 330 1.23 11.55 -0.61
N THR A 331 1.21 10.25 -0.33
CA THR A 331 1.71 9.66 0.92
C THR A 331 2.44 8.36 0.61
N PHE A 332 3.15 7.78 1.56
CA PHE A 332 3.74 6.44 1.38
C PHE A 332 2.72 5.29 1.43
N TYR A 333 1.47 5.60 1.81
CA TYR A 333 0.31 4.71 1.69
C TYR A 333 -0.32 4.74 0.30
N SER A 334 -0.13 5.81 -0.47
CA SER A 334 -0.65 5.96 -1.84
C SER A 334 0.38 6.66 -2.72
N VAL A 335 1.05 5.89 -3.58
CA VAL A 335 2.17 6.36 -4.41
C VAL A 335 1.85 6.16 -5.89
N LEU A 336 1.88 7.25 -6.66
CA LEU A 336 1.78 7.21 -8.14
C LEU A 336 3.16 7.04 -8.76
N ASN A 337 3.35 6.01 -9.57
CA ASN A 337 4.46 5.98 -10.53
C ASN A 337 4.05 6.71 -11.80
N GLN A 338 4.62 7.89 -12.06
CA GLN A 338 4.24 8.73 -13.21
C GLN A 338 4.60 8.13 -14.57
N THR A 339 5.57 7.20 -14.61
CA THR A 339 6.00 6.54 -15.85
C THR A 339 5.02 5.46 -16.26
N THR A 340 4.62 4.60 -15.33
CA THR A 340 3.70 3.49 -15.59
C THR A 340 2.24 3.87 -15.39
N LYS A 341 1.96 5.02 -14.77
CA LYS A 341 0.63 5.48 -14.35
C LYS A 341 -0.07 4.53 -13.37
N LEU A 342 0.71 3.72 -12.65
CA LEU A 342 0.23 2.85 -11.59
C LEU A 342 0.15 3.62 -10.26
N VAL A 343 -0.98 3.54 -9.57
CA VAL A 343 -1.07 3.90 -8.15
C VAL A 343 -0.92 2.65 -7.30
N THR A 344 0.06 2.65 -6.42
CA THR A 344 0.26 1.61 -5.41
C THR A 344 -0.29 2.09 -4.07
N VAL A 345 -1.30 1.39 -3.57
CA VAL A 345 -1.96 1.62 -2.28
C VAL A 345 -1.54 0.52 -1.31
N ARG A 346 -1.14 0.90 -0.10
CA ARG A 346 -0.66 -0.02 0.92
C ARG A 346 -1.25 0.34 2.28
N GLY A 347 -1.63 -0.67 3.05
CA GLY A 347 -1.99 -0.52 4.46
C GLY A 347 -0.81 -0.08 5.34
N GLY A 348 -1.10 0.07 6.63
CA GLY A 348 -0.16 0.28 7.71
C GLY A 348 0.84 -0.87 7.85
N THR A 349 1.92 -0.60 8.58
CA THR A 349 2.84 -1.67 8.99
C THR A 349 2.34 -2.34 10.26
N GLY A 350 2.49 -3.65 10.37
CA GLY A 350 2.16 -4.38 11.60
C GLY A 350 1.01 -5.35 11.36
N THR A 351 0.19 -5.57 12.39
CA THR A 351 -1.01 -6.44 12.32
C THR A 351 -2.27 -5.67 12.72
N ASN A 352 -2.26 -4.35 12.52
CA ASN A 352 -3.40 -3.50 12.82
C ASN A 352 -4.41 -3.64 11.68
N ASN A 353 -5.68 -3.38 11.98
CA ASN A 353 -6.72 -3.45 10.98
C ASN A 353 -6.76 -2.11 10.25
N ASP A 354 -6.46 -2.11 8.96
CA ASP A 354 -6.45 -0.90 8.16
C ASP A 354 -7.81 -0.69 7.47
N THR A 355 -8.18 0.56 7.21
CA THR A 355 -9.33 0.90 6.39
C THR A 355 -8.87 1.62 5.13
N ILE A 356 -9.11 0.99 3.98
CA ILE A 356 -8.75 1.50 2.66
C ILE A 356 -10.04 1.75 1.87
N SER A 357 -10.21 2.95 1.32
CA SER A 357 -11.34 3.28 0.46
C SER A 357 -10.90 4.04 -0.78
N ILE A 358 -11.40 3.62 -1.94
CA ILE A 358 -11.19 4.31 -3.20
C ILE A 358 -12.53 4.79 -3.73
N THR A 359 -12.60 6.08 -4.02
CA THR A 359 -13.79 6.74 -4.57
C THR A 359 -13.42 7.59 -5.78
N ARG A 360 -14.43 7.95 -6.58
CA ARG A 360 -14.24 8.87 -7.70
C ARG A 360 -15.38 9.88 -7.77
N SER A 361 -15.04 11.16 -7.91
CA SER A 361 -15.97 12.25 -8.17
C SER A 361 -15.50 13.07 -9.37
N GLY A 362 -16.22 12.94 -10.49
CA GLY A 362 -15.80 13.53 -11.77
C GLY A 362 -14.44 12.98 -12.23
N ASN A 363 -13.44 13.85 -12.31
CA ASN A 363 -12.06 13.45 -12.66
C ASN A 363 -11.19 13.13 -11.45
N THR A 364 -11.64 13.44 -10.23
CA THR A 364 -10.85 13.22 -9.02
C THR A 364 -11.06 11.81 -8.51
N VAL A 365 -9.99 11.04 -8.43
CA VAL A 365 -9.92 9.77 -7.70
C VAL A 365 -9.35 10.06 -6.31
N SER A 366 -10.06 9.69 -5.26
CA SER A 366 -9.61 9.83 -3.88
C SER A 366 -9.27 8.46 -3.32
N VAL A 367 -8.03 8.31 -2.86
CA VAL A 367 -7.53 7.14 -2.14
C VAL A 367 -7.40 7.52 -0.67
N SER A 368 -8.19 6.86 0.18
CA SER A 368 -8.22 7.05 1.63
C SER A 368 -7.59 5.83 2.30
N VAL A 369 -6.57 6.03 3.11
CA VAL A 369 -5.93 4.97 3.91
C VAL A 369 -5.87 5.40 5.37
N ASP A 370 -6.53 4.64 6.24
CA ASP A 370 -6.45 4.77 7.68
C ASP A 370 -5.77 3.53 8.26
N PRO A 371 -4.53 3.62 8.79
CA PRO A 371 -3.86 2.48 9.37
C PRO A 371 -4.40 2.10 10.78
N THR A 372 -5.41 2.82 11.29
CA THR A 372 -6.02 2.73 12.64
C THR A 372 -5.08 3.05 13.81
N VAL A 373 -3.79 2.82 13.64
CA VAL A 373 -2.71 3.12 14.58
C VAL A 373 -1.68 3.94 13.85
N ASP A 374 -1.86 5.26 13.90
CA ASP A 374 -0.89 6.18 13.33
C ASP A 374 0.42 6.21 14.11
N VAL A 375 1.47 6.59 13.38
CA VAL A 375 2.77 6.89 13.97
C VAL A 375 2.65 8.15 14.83
N ALA A 376 3.07 8.06 16.09
CA ALA A 376 3.00 9.20 16.99
C ALA A 376 3.76 10.41 16.43
N GLY A 377 3.21 11.61 16.63
CA GLY A 377 3.84 12.86 16.19
C GLY A 377 3.63 13.22 14.72
N THR A 378 2.88 12.45 13.93
CA THR A 378 2.66 12.75 12.49
C THR A 378 1.40 13.56 12.18
N GLY A 379 0.62 13.94 13.19
CA GLY A 379 -0.67 14.63 13.01
C GLY A 379 -0.95 15.73 14.04
N GLU A 380 -2.22 16.14 14.12
CA GLU A 380 -2.71 17.27 14.92
C GLU A 380 -2.57 17.07 16.43
N LEU A 381 -2.61 15.81 16.89
CA LEU A 381 -2.62 15.47 18.31
C LEU A 381 -1.20 15.49 18.90
N PRO A 382 -1.02 15.98 20.16
CA PRO A 382 0.29 15.95 20.83
C PRO A 382 0.83 14.52 21.03
N GLY A 383 -0.08 13.53 21.08
CA GLY A 383 0.15 12.14 21.45
C GLY A 383 0.03 11.13 20.31
N ALA A 384 0.25 9.84 20.61
CA ALA A 384 -0.24 8.75 19.78
C ALA A 384 -1.78 8.68 19.86
N GLY A 385 -2.46 8.62 18.73
CA GLY A 385 -3.92 8.48 18.62
C GLY A 385 -4.31 8.14 17.19
N ASN A 386 -5.54 7.67 16.99
CA ASN A 386 -6.05 7.42 15.64
C ASN A 386 -6.40 8.76 14.98
N LEU A 387 -5.60 9.16 14.01
CA LEU A 387 -5.83 10.31 13.16
C LEU A 387 -6.93 9.97 12.14
N PRO A 388 -7.54 10.97 11.50
CA PRO A 388 -8.34 10.71 10.31
C PRO A 388 -7.49 10.06 9.22
N ALA A 389 -8.15 9.30 8.36
CA ALA A 389 -7.53 8.68 7.18
C ALA A 389 -6.70 9.68 6.36
N TRP A 390 -5.57 9.20 5.84
CA TRP A 390 -4.75 9.90 4.88
C TRP A 390 -5.42 9.86 3.51
N VAL A 391 -5.77 11.02 2.96
CA VAL A 391 -6.51 11.12 1.70
C VAL A 391 -5.64 11.73 0.62
N THR A 392 -5.27 10.92 -0.36
CA THR A 392 -4.57 11.36 -1.57
C THR A 392 -5.54 11.49 -2.73
N GLU A 393 -5.43 12.59 -3.48
CA GLU A 393 -6.25 12.87 -4.65
C GLU A 393 -5.42 12.84 -5.93
N TYR A 394 -5.95 12.18 -6.96
CA TYR A 394 -5.36 12.11 -8.29
C TYR A 394 -6.37 12.56 -9.33
N ASP A 395 -5.88 13.15 -10.43
CA ASP A 395 -6.69 13.28 -11.64
C ASP A 395 -6.66 11.95 -12.40
N ILE A 396 -7.83 11.46 -12.82
CA ILE A 396 -7.97 10.18 -13.52
C ILE A 396 -7.09 10.08 -14.78
N SER A 397 -6.74 11.19 -15.44
CA SER A 397 -5.84 11.18 -16.61
C SER A 397 -4.39 10.78 -16.27
N GLN A 398 -4.02 10.83 -14.99
CA GLN A 398 -2.72 10.44 -14.47
C GLN A 398 -2.63 8.94 -14.19
N ILE A 399 -3.77 8.24 -14.07
CA ILE A 399 -3.85 6.86 -13.61
C ILE A 399 -4.26 5.93 -14.76
N SER A 400 -3.60 4.78 -14.90
CA SER A 400 -4.02 3.69 -15.79
C SER A 400 -4.44 2.44 -15.04
N SER A 401 -4.04 2.28 -13.77
CA SER A 401 -4.34 1.12 -12.94
C SER A 401 -4.06 1.41 -11.46
N ILE A 402 -4.70 0.67 -10.57
CA ILE A 402 -4.46 0.72 -9.13
C ILE A 402 -4.14 -0.68 -8.59
N THR A 403 -3.16 -0.80 -7.70
CA THR A 403 -2.90 -2.00 -6.92
C THR A 403 -3.06 -1.70 -5.44
N ILE A 404 -3.78 -2.54 -4.70
CA ILE A 404 -3.99 -2.43 -3.26
C ILE A 404 -3.39 -3.65 -2.57
N ASP A 405 -2.60 -3.40 -1.52
CA ASP A 405 -2.11 -4.41 -0.60
C ASP A 405 -2.57 -4.03 0.82
N GLY A 406 -3.51 -4.78 1.38
CA GLY A 406 -4.00 -4.55 2.76
C GLY A 406 -2.89 -4.76 3.76
N GLY A 407 -2.15 -5.86 3.61
CA GLY A 407 -0.97 -6.15 4.40
C GLY A 407 -1.28 -7.22 5.43
N ALA A 408 -1.16 -6.89 6.71
CA ALA A 408 -1.46 -7.84 7.77
C ALA A 408 -2.40 -7.20 8.79
N GLY A 409 -3.37 -7.96 9.27
CA GLY A 409 -4.47 -7.41 10.05
C GLY A 409 -5.79 -7.89 9.47
N ASN A 410 -6.91 -7.49 10.06
CA ASN A 410 -8.22 -7.72 9.45
C ASN A 410 -8.65 -6.42 8.78
N ASP A 411 -8.26 -6.25 7.52
CA ASP A 411 -8.38 -4.98 6.82
C ASP A 411 -9.77 -4.83 6.20
N THR A 412 -10.21 -3.59 6.06
CA THR A 412 -11.44 -3.24 5.34
C THR A 412 -11.08 -2.48 4.07
N ILE A 413 -11.34 -3.08 2.92
CA ILE A 413 -11.01 -2.52 1.60
C ILE A 413 -12.32 -2.25 0.84
N THR A 414 -12.57 -1.00 0.45
CA THR A 414 -13.80 -0.60 -0.25
C THR A 414 -13.50 0.10 -1.57
N ILE A 415 -14.08 -0.40 -2.66
CA ILE A 415 -14.17 0.30 -3.95
C ILE A 415 -15.59 0.85 -4.06
N ALA A 416 -15.78 2.12 -3.73
CA ALA A 416 -17.11 2.70 -3.53
C ALA A 416 -17.74 3.31 -4.80
N ALA A 417 -17.04 3.26 -5.93
CA ALA A 417 -17.49 3.77 -7.21
C ALA A 417 -16.73 3.08 -8.35
N ASP A 418 -17.28 3.10 -9.57
CA ASP A 418 -16.51 2.73 -10.76
C ASP A 418 -15.41 3.78 -11.00
N ILE A 419 -14.18 3.39 -10.71
CA ILE A 419 -13.02 4.27 -10.86
C ILE A 419 -12.67 4.47 -12.34
N GLY A 420 -13.06 3.55 -13.22
CA GLY A 420 -12.78 3.61 -14.67
C GLY A 420 -11.35 3.20 -15.05
N VAL A 421 -10.60 2.61 -14.12
CA VAL A 421 -9.31 1.94 -14.36
C VAL A 421 -9.30 0.59 -13.63
N PRO A 422 -8.61 -0.44 -14.15
CA PRO A 422 -8.52 -1.73 -13.49
C PRO A 422 -7.86 -1.63 -12.11
N ILE A 423 -8.37 -2.40 -11.15
CA ILE A 423 -7.87 -2.47 -9.78
C ILE A 423 -7.49 -3.91 -9.45
N SER A 424 -6.33 -4.11 -8.84
CA SER A 424 -5.92 -5.41 -8.27
C SER A 424 -5.84 -5.31 -6.75
N ILE A 425 -6.45 -6.25 -6.03
CA ILE A 425 -6.53 -6.23 -4.56
C ILE A 425 -5.92 -7.50 -3.99
N ASN A 426 -4.94 -7.34 -3.11
CA ASN A 426 -4.44 -8.37 -2.20
C ASN A 426 -4.87 -7.97 -0.77
N GLY A 427 -5.69 -8.79 -0.11
CA GLY A 427 -6.03 -8.57 1.31
C GLY A 427 -4.79 -8.74 2.20
N GLY A 428 -4.04 -9.81 1.94
CA GLY A 428 -2.77 -10.11 2.60
C GLY A 428 -2.90 -11.24 3.62
N THR A 429 -2.64 -10.97 4.89
CA THR A 429 -2.81 -11.94 5.98
C THR A 429 -3.83 -11.45 6.98
N GLY A 430 -4.70 -12.34 7.46
CA GLY A 430 -5.73 -12.02 8.45
C GLY A 430 -7.09 -12.43 7.92
N THR A 431 -8.14 -11.71 8.26
CA THR A 431 -9.47 -11.92 7.69
C THR A 431 -9.98 -10.58 7.22
N ASP A 432 -9.83 -10.35 5.91
CA ASP A 432 -10.11 -9.05 5.32
C ASP A 432 -11.56 -8.97 4.85
N THR A 433 -12.10 -7.77 4.82
CA THR A 433 -13.41 -7.46 4.22
C THR A 433 -13.19 -6.61 2.98
N ILE A 434 -13.40 -7.21 1.81
CA ILE A 434 -13.27 -6.55 0.51
C ILE A 434 -14.67 -6.29 -0.04
N THR A 435 -15.04 -5.02 -0.19
CA THR A 435 -16.33 -4.60 -0.74
C THR A 435 -16.15 -3.84 -2.04
N VAL A 436 -16.77 -4.34 -3.11
CA VAL A 436 -16.82 -3.67 -4.42
C VAL A 436 -18.26 -3.28 -4.69
N THR A 437 -18.53 -1.98 -4.58
CA THR A 437 -19.86 -1.40 -4.75
C THR A 437 -20.17 -1.14 -6.21
N GLU A 438 -19.20 -0.69 -7.00
CA GLU A 438 -19.40 -0.43 -8.43
C GLU A 438 -18.09 -0.73 -9.17
N ALA A 439 -18.18 -1.45 -10.29
CA ALA A 439 -17.03 -1.74 -11.14
C ALA A 439 -17.51 -2.20 -12.52
N SER A 440 -17.11 -1.50 -13.58
CA SER A 440 -17.48 -1.89 -14.94
C SER A 440 -16.60 -3.02 -15.48
N ALA A 441 -17.14 -3.80 -16.41
CA ALA A 441 -16.41 -4.88 -17.06
C ALA A 441 -15.17 -4.42 -17.87
N ALA A 442 -15.12 -3.13 -18.25
CA ALA A 442 -14.00 -2.50 -18.92
C ALA A 442 -12.84 -2.15 -17.96
N ALA A 443 -13.14 -1.96 -16.68
CA ALA A 443 -12.22 -1.61 -15.62
C ALA A 443 -12.44 -2.51 -14.39
N PRO A 444 -12.23 -3.83 -14.54
CA PRO A 444 -12.61 -4.80 -13.52
C PRO A 444 -11.77 -4.64 -12.24
N VAL A 445 -12.35 -5.07 -11.12
CA VAL A 445 -11.60 -5.37 -9.90
C VAL A 445 -11.16 -6.83 -9.94
N THR A 446 -9.86 -7.08 -9.78
CA THR A 446 -9.28 -8.43 -9.73
C THR A 446 -8.77 -8.72 -8.34
N LEU A 447 -9.21 -9.82 -7.73
CA LEU A 447 -8.72 -10.25 -6.43
C LEU A 447 -7.54 -11.22 -6.61
N ILE A 448 -6.52 -11.01 -5.80
CA ILE A 448 -5.34 -11.86 -5.68
C ILE A 448 -5.57 -12.77 -4.48
N ASN A 449 -5.35 -14.07 -4.65
CA ASN A 449 -5.49 -15.01 -3.55
C ASN A 449 -4.52 -14.68 -2.42
N SER A 450 -5.07 -14.46 -1.23
CA SER A 450 -4.33 -14.16 -0.01
C SER A 450 -4.31 -15.40 0.91
N THR A 451 -3.68 -15.30 2.08
CA THR A 451 -3.70 -16.40 3.07
C THR A 451 -4.86 -16.31 4.05
N GLY A 452 -5.62 -15.21 4.00
CA GLY A 452 -6.74 -14.94 4.88
C GLY A 452 -8.06 -15.56 4.41
N ASN A 453 -8.94 -15.87 5.37
CA ASN A 453 -10.32 -16.27 5.06
C ASN A 453 -11.16 -15.02 4.76
N ASP A 454 -10.87 -14.36 3.65
CA ASP A 454 -11.42 -13.04 3.34
C ASP A 454 -12.91 -13.09 3.01
N THR A 455 -13.65 -12.05 3.42
CA THR A 455 -15.03 -11.80 3.03
C THR A 455 -15.05 -10.90 1.81
N VAL A 456 -15.62 -11.39 0.71
CA VAL A 456 -15.77 -10.63 -0.54
C VAL A 456 -17.23 -10.29 -0.75
N ASN A 457 -17.51 -8.99 -0.81
CA ASN A 457 -18.83 -8.43 -1.05
C ASN A 457 -18.86 -7.77 -2.43
N VAL A 458 -19.73 -8.25 -3.32
CA VAL A 458 -19.90 -7.74 -4.68
C VAL A 458 -21.29 -7.16 -4.81
N ASN A 459 -21.39 -5.83 -4.98
CA ASN A 459 -22.66 -5.12 -5.20
C ASN A 459 -23.70 -5.29 -4.09
N ILE A 460 -23.28 -5.39 -2.82
CA ILE A 460 -24.18 -5.70 -1.68
C ILE A 460 -25.09 -4.54 -1.25
N ASP A 461 -24.94 -3.37 -1.86
CA ASP A 461 -25.88 -2.26 -1.75
C ASP A 461 -27.05 -2.38 -2.73
N ASP A 462 -27.03 -3.39 -3.61
CA ASP A 462 -28.06 -3.74 -4.59
C ASP A 462 -28.36 -2.62 -5.62
N ILE A 463 -27.42 -1.69 -5.82
CA ILE A 463 -27.48 -0.58 -6.77
C ILE A 463 -26.44 -0.80 -7.87
N GLY A 464 -26.74 -0.36 -9.09
CA GLY A 464 -25.76 -0.39 -10.19
C GLY A 464 -25.25 -1.79 -10.52
N VAL A 465 -23.95 -1.88 -10.86
CA VAL A 465 -23.28 -3.14 -11.22
C VAL A 465 -21.83 -3.16 -10.73
N ALA A 466 -21.39 -4.33 -10.26
CA ALA A 466 -19.99 -4.55 -9.91
C ALA A 466 -19.49 -5.88 -10.48
N GLU A 467 -18.41 -5.84 -11.26
CA GLU A 467 -17.65 -7.04 -11.66
C GLU A 467 -16.38 -7.22 -10.80
N VAL A 468 -16.28 -8.41 -10.18
CA VAL A 468 -15.08 -8.91 -9.53
C VAL A 468 -14.55 -10.14 -10.27
N ARG A 469 -13.23 -10.20 -10.52
CA ARG A 469 -12.56 -11.30 -11.21
C ARG A 469 -11.61 -12.06 -10.30
N PHE A 470 -11.60 -13.37 -10.46
CA PHE A 470 -10.63 -14.28 -9.85
C PHE A 470 -9.76 -14.92 -10.93
N SER A 471 -8.44 -14.66 -10.87
CA SER A 471 -7.47 -15.13 -11.88
C SER A 471 -6.60 -16.31 -11.43
N SER A 472 -6.86 -16.86 -10.26
CA SER A 472 -6.19 -18.04 -9.68
C SER A 472 -7.21 -18.88 -8.91
N THR A 473 -6.80 -20.05 -8.42
CA THR A 473 -7.52 -20.69 -7.30
C THR A 473 -7.62 -19.68 -6.16
N MET A 474 -8.78 -19.64 -5.52
CA MET A 474 -9.12 -18.68 -4.47
C MET A 474 -9.63 -19.42 -3.23
N THR A 475 -9.24 -18.96 -2.05
CA THR A 475 -9.82 -19.39 -0.77
C THR A 475 -10.41 -18.18 -0.07
N LEU A 476 -11.68 -18.24 0.32
CA LEU A 476 -12.43 -17.14 0.92
C LEU A 476 -13.16 -17.59 2.20
N GLY A 477 -13.32 -16.71 3.17
CA GLY A 477 -14.24 -16.93 4.30
C GLY A 477 -15.70 -16.82 3.86
N ALA A 478 -16.01 -15.85 3.00
CA ALA A 478 -17.36 -15.67 2.47
C ALA A 478 -17.34 -14.99 1.09
N LEU A 479 -18.28 -15.38 0.22
CA LEU A 479 -18.59 -14.68 -1.02
C LEU A 479 -20.06 -14.24 -1.03
N ASN A 480 -20.28 -12.94 -0.94
CA ASN A 480 -21.61 -12.32 -0.96
C ASN A 480 -21.79 -11.53 -2.26
N ILE A 481 -22.82 -11.85 -3.02
CA ILE A 481 -23.11 -11.22 -4.31
C ILE A 481 -24.53 -10.66 -4.26
N GLY A 482 -24.66 -9.34 -4.28
CA GLY A 482 -25.93 -8.64 -4.35
C GLY A 482 -26.51 -8.58 -5.76
N ASN A 483 -27.68 -7.96 -5.87
CA ASN A 483 -28.36 -7.71 -7.13
C ASN A 483 -27.48 -6.85 -8.05
N GLY A 484 -27.20 -7.27 -9.28
CA GLY A 484 -26.29 -6.57 -10.20
C GLY A 484 -24.81 -6.94 -10.02
N GLY A 485 -24.46 -7.69 -8.98
CA GLY A 485 -23.11 -8.18 -8.75
C GLY A 485 -22.73 -9.34 -9.66
N PHE A 486 -21.50 -9.33 -10.17
CA PHE A 486 -20.93 -10.36 -11.02
C PHE A 486 -19.55 -10.78 -10.52
N ALA A 487 -19.46 -11.95 -9.89
CA ALA A 487 -18.19 -12.59 -9.57
C ALA A 487 -17.82 -13.57 -10.69
N ASN A 488 -16.62 -13.44 -11.24
CA ASN A 488 -16.18 -14.16 -12.43
C ASN A 488 -14.89 -14.93 -12.14
N MET A 489 -15.02 -16.25 -12.01
CA MET A 489 -13.87 -17.15 -11.99
C MET A 489 -13.38 -17.33 -13.42
N LEU A 490 -12.28 -16.67 -13.77
CA LEU A 490 -11.81 -16.64 -15.16
C LEU A 490 -11.55 -18.06 -15.68
N ALA A 491 -11.89 -18.32 -16.94
CA ALA A 491 -11.69 -19.63 -17.56
C ALA A 491 -10.22 -20.08 -17.50
N ASN A 492 -10.00 -21.32 -17.09
CA ASN A 492 -8.68 -21.96 -17.03
C ASN A 492 -8.83 -23.47 -16.96
N GLY A 493 -9.79 -23.92 -16.17
CA GLY A 493 -10.11 -25.33 -16.05
C GLY A 493 -9.24 -26.12 -15.09
N SER A 494 -8.48 -25.48 -14.22
CA SER A 494 -7.89 -26.18 -13.08
C SER A 494 -7.94 -25.34 -11.81
N ARG A 495 -8.73 -24.27 -11.83
CA ARG A 495 -8.88 -23.41 -10.67
C ARG A 495 -10.04 -23.91 -9.82
N VAL A 496 -9.90 -23.72 -8.52
CA VAL A 496 -10.95 -24.02 -7.55
C VAL A 496 -11.26 -22.75 -6.78
N LEU A 497 -12.55 -22.44 -6.64
CA LEU A 497 -13.02 -21.45 -5.66
C LEU A 497 -13.41 -22.19 -4.39
N VAL A 498 -12.65 -22.01 -3.31
CA VAL A 498 -12.98 -22.54 -1.99
C VAL A 498 -13.57 -21.42 -1.16
N THR A 499 -14.75 -21.63 -0.56
CA THR A 499 -15.33 -20.66 0.35
C THR A 499 -16.06 -21.33 1.50
N ASN A 500 -16.11 -20.71 2.68
CA ASN A 500 -16.88 -21.28 3.80
C ASN A 500 -18.38 -20.96 3.69
N SER A 501 -18.74 -19.92 2.93
CA SER A 501 -20.14 -19.53 2.73
C SER A 501 -20.33 -18.75 1.44
N ILE A 502 -21.49 -18.94 0.80
CA ILE A 502 -21.88 -18.21 -0.40
C ILE A 502 -23.30 -17.66 -0.25
N SER A 503 -23.50 -16.43 -0.69
CA SER A 503 -24.82 -15.79 -0.81
C SER A 503 -24.93 -15.10 -2.17
N VAL A 504 -26.02 -15.37 -2.89
CA VAL A 504 -26.30 -14.72 -4.18
C VAL A 504 -27.75 -14.25 -4.17
N ASN A 505 -27.95 -12.94 -4.27
CA ASN A 505 -29.26 -12.30 -4.17
C ASN A 505 -29.70 -11.68 -5.50
N GLY A 506 -31.01 -11.65 -5.74
CA GLY A 506 -31.60 -10.96 -6.89
C GLY A 506 -31.02 -11.42 -8.22
N SER A 507 -30.48 -10.49 -9.00
CA SER A 507 -29.82 -10.77 -10.29
C SER A 507 -28.34 -11.11 -10.21
N GLY A 508 -27.77 -11.26 -9.00
CA GLY A 508 -26.37 -11.57 -8.78
C GLY A 508 -25.92 -12.87 -9.45
N LYS A 509 -24.66 -12.93 -9.87
CA LYS A 509 -24.08 -14.08 -10.58
C LYS A 509 -22.67 -14.40 -10.12
N LEU A 510 -22.43 -15.70 -9.90
CA LEU A 510 -21.09 -16.29 -9.89
C LEU A 510 -20.92 -17.10 -11.18
N ASP A 511 -20.02 -16.72 -12.08
CA ASP A 511 -19.68 -17.53 -13.25
C ASP A 511 -18.40 -18.32 -12.99
N LEU A 512 -18.55 -19.64 -12.88
CA LEU A 512 -17.43 -20.55 -12.70
C LEU A 512 -16.67 -20.82 -14.01
N ASN A 513 -17.19 -20.40 -15.17
CA ASN A 513 -16.72 -20.83 -16.47
C ASN A 513 -16.58 -22.36 -16.50
N ASN A 514 -15.38 -22.86 -16.74
CA ASN A 514 -15.05 -24.27 -16.73
C ASN A 514 -14.26 -24.66 -15.46
N ASN A 515 -14.38 -23.91 -14.37
CA ASN A 515 -13.67 -24.17 -13.11
C ASN A 515 -14.60 -24.79 -12.07
N ASP A 516 -14.01 -25.20 -10.95
CA ASP A 516 -14.67 -25.98 -9.91
C ASP A 516 -14.80 -25.16 -8.62
N MET A 517 -15.69 -25.56 -7.71
CA MET A 517 -15.95 -24.83 -6.46
C MET A 517 -16.17 -25.80 -5.28
N ILE A 518 -15.73 -25.38 -4.10
CA ILE A 518 -15.96 -26.05 -2.81
C ILE A 518 -16.64 -25.04 -1.89
N VAL A 519 -17.77 -25.42 -1.28
CA VAL A 519 -18.36 -24.72 -0.14
C VAL A 519 -18.08 -25.54 1.13
N ASP A 520 -17.07 -25.15 1.89
CA ASP A 520 -16.63 -25.79 3.15
C ASP A 520 -17.42 -25.23 4.34
N TYR A 521 -18.60 -25.77 4.57
CA TYR A 521 -19.59 -25.16 5.46
C TYR A 521 -19.43 -25.64 6.90
N THR A 522 -19.96 -24.84 7.83
CA THR A 522 -20.20 -25.30 9.21
C THR A 522 -21.70 -25.35 9.49
N GLY A 523 -22.15 -26.37 10.22
CA GLY A 523 -23.57 -26.52 10.56
C GLY A 523 -24.38 -27.26 9.49
N ALA A 524 -25.46 -26.65 9.01
CA ALA A 524 -26.35 -27.28 8.03
C ALA A 524 -25.70 -27.33 6.64
N SER A 525 -25.95 -28.41 5.90
CA SER A 525 -25.41 -28.54 4.54
C SER A 525 -25.87 -27.39 3.65
N ALA A 526 -24.91 -26.84 2.91
CA ALA A 526 -25.15 -25.81 1.89
C ALA A 526 -25.72 -26.40 0.58
N LEU A 527 -25.82 -27.73 0.45
CA LEU A 527 -26.18 -28.41 -0.78
C LEU A 527 -27.51 -27.92 -1.37
N PRO A 528 -28.62 -27.78 -0.60
CA PRO A 528 -29.88 -27.31 -1.15
C PRO A 528 -29.80 -25.89 -1.73
N LEU A 529 -29.03 -25.01 -1.09
CA LEU A 529 -28.81 -23.64 -1.58
C LEU A 529 -28.01 -23.66 -2.88
N VAL A 530 -26.89 -24.38 -2.91
CA VAL A 530 -26.00 -24.44 -4.08
C VAL A 530 -26.73 -25.08 -5.28
N GLN A 531 -27.49 -26.15 -5.06
CA GLN A 531 -28.35 -26.76 -6.08
C GLN A 531 -29.35 -25.76 -6.66
N GLN A 532 -30.06 -25.03 -5.80
CA GLN A 532 -31.03 -24.02 -6.24
C GLN A 532 -30.35 -22.92 -7.06
N LEU A 533 -29.19 -22.43 -6.63
CA LEU A 533 -28.43 -21.39 -7.34
C LEU A 533 -27.98 -21.85 -8.73
N ILE A 534 -27.57 -23.11 -8.89
CA ILE A 534 -27.22 -23.68 -10.20
C ILE A 534 -28.46 -23.86 -11.06
N GLN A 535 -29.54 -24.43 -10.52
CA GLN A 535 -30.79 -24.68 -11.23
C GLN A 535 -31.39 -23.38 -11.81
N VAL A 536 -31.42 -22.30 -11.01
CA VAL A 536 -31.91 -20.98 -11.44
C VAL A 536 -31.03 -20.42 -12.56
N ALA A 537 -29.71 -20.55 -12.47
CA ALA A 537 -28.79 -20.06 -13.49
C ALA A 537 -28.92 -20.84 -14.81
N ARG A 538 -29.05 -22.16 -14.68
CA ARG A 538 -29.07 -23.15 -15.75
C ARG A 538 -30.14 -22.87 -16.80
N THR A 539 -31.35 -22.44 -16.41
CA THR A 539 -32.44 -22.06 -17.33
C THR A 539 -32.65 -23.05 -18.51
N GLY A 540 -32.77 -24.35 -18.19
CA GLY A 540 -32.94 -25.41 -19.21
C GLY A 540 -31.70 -25.63 -20.10
N GLY A 541 -30.51 -25.27 -19.61
CA GLY A 541 -29.24 -25.38 -20.34
C GLY A 541 -28.81 -24.10 -21.07
N ALA A 542 -29.60 -23.02 -21.01
CA ALA A 542 -29.22 -21.74 -21.61
C ALA A 542 -28.18 -20.95 -20.81
N TRP A 543 -28.02 -21.22 -19.50
CA TRP A 543 -27.01 -20.60 -18.63
C TRP A 543 -27.04 -19.06 -18.61
N VAL A 544 -28.25 -18.48 -18.65
CA VAL A 544 -28.45 -17.02 -18.66
C VAL A 544 -29.03 -16.47 -17.34
N GLY A 545 -29.49 -17.35 -16.44
CA GLY A 545 -30.12 -16.96 -15.17
C GLY A 545 -29.16 -16.36 -14.14
N ALA A 546 -29.72 -15.95 -13.00
CA ALA A 546 -28.98 -15.54 -11.80
C ALA A 546 -28.52 -16.77 -11.00
N GLY A 547 -27.58 -16.59 -10.06
CA GLY A 547 -27.04 -17.69 -9.24
C GLY A 547 -25.65 -18.15 -9.71
N ILE A 548 -25.38 -19.46 -9.64
CA ILE A 548 -24.08 -20.04 -10.01
C ILE A 548 -24.18 -20.54 -11.46
N THR A 549 -23.55 -19.82 -12.38
CA THR A 549 -23.61 -20.05 -13.82
C THR A 549 -22.29 -20.57 -14.40
N SER A 550 -22.32 -20.97 -15.68
CA SER A 550 -21.16 -21.36 -16.46
C SER A 550 -21.25 -20.81 -17.89
N SER A 551 -20.45 -19.79 -18.20
CA SER A 551 -20.30 -19.32 -19.59
C SER A 551 -19.66 -20.36 -20.50
N SER A 552 -18.87 -21.31 -19.95
CA SER A 552 -18.30 -22.41 -20.74
C SER A 552 -19.36 -23.43 -21.14
N ALA A 553 -20.26 -23.81 -20.23
CA ALA A 553 -21.36 -24.71 -20.52
C ALA A 553 -22.36 -24.06 -21.51
N ARG A 554 -22.65 -22.76 -21.35
CA ARG A 554 -23.47 -21.98 -22.30
C ARG A 554 -22.96 -22.10 -23.74
N ASN A 555 -21.65 -22.05 -23.91
CA ASN A 555 -21.00 -21.99 -25.20
C ASN A 555 -20.55 -23.37 -25.70
N ALA A 556 -20.86 -24.45 -24.98
CA ALA A 556 -20.45 -25.80 -25.34
C ALA A 556 -21.15 -26.27 -26.63
N SER A 557 -20.38 -26.85 -27.54
CA SER A 557 -20.88 -27.47 -28.76
C SER A 557 -20.19 -28.82 -28.96
N PRO A 558 -20.89 -29.95 -28.79
CA PRO A 558 -22.31 -30.07 -28.42
C PRO A 558 -22.60 -29.56 -27.00
N ALA A 559 -23.87 -29.23 -26.72
CA ALA A 559 -24.33 -28.71 -25.43
C ALA A 559 -24.44 -29.83 -24.38
N ASN A 560 -23.32 -30.49 -24.08
CA ASN A 560 -23.27 -31.70 -23.26
C ASN A 560 -22.57 -31.54 -21.90
N THR A 561 -22.12 -30.33 -21.57
CA THR A 561 -21.46 -30.01 -20.30
C THR A 561 -22.30 -29.09 -19.42
N THR A 562 -22.01 -29.10 -18.12
CA THR A 562 -22.81 -28.46 -17.06
C THR A 562 -21.97 -28.24 -15.80
N LEU A 563 -22.60 -27.71 -14.76
CA LEU A 563 -22.11 -27.78 -13.39
C LEU A 563 -22.88 -28.87 -12.64
N GLY A 564 -22.17 -29.92 -12.22
CA GLY A 564 -22.70 -30.92 -11.29
C GLY A 564 -22.43 -30.51 -9.85
N VAL A 565 -23.23 -31.02 -8.90
CA VAL A 565 -23.08 -30.67 -7.48
C VAL A 565 -23.39 -31.86 -6.56
N ILE A 566 -22.46 -32.20 -5.65
CA ILE A 566 -22.61 -33.31 -4.71
C ILE A 566 -22.07 -32.94 -3.32
N GLU A 567 -22.50 -33.68 -2.30
CA GLU A 567 -21.91 -33.62 -0.97
C GLU A 567 -20.55 -34.33 -0.95
N ALA A 568 -19.61 -33.87 -0.13
CA ALA A 568 -18.29 -34.50 -0.01
C ALA A 568 -18.37 -35.94 0.49
N THR A 569 -19.38 -36.27 1.31
CA THR A 569 -19.64 -37.65 1.76
C THR A 569 -20.01 -38.57 0.61
N ASP A 570 -20.82 -38.11 -0.34
CA ASP A 570 -21.19 -38.85 -1.55
C ASP A 570 -19.96 -39.08 -2.42
N PHE A 571 -19.16 -38.04 -2.65
CA PHE A 571 -17.90 -38.15 -3.38
C PHE A 571 -16.93 -39.17 -2.74
N LYS A 572 -16.74 -39.09 -1.42
CA LYS A 572 -15.88 -40.02 -0.67
C LYS A 572 -16.42 -41.44 -0.62
N SER A 573 -17.73 -41.64 -0.78
CA SER A 573 -18.29 -42.99 -0.89
C SER A 573 -17.81 -43.73 -2.14
N VAL A 574 -17.45 -42.98 -3.18
CA VAL A 574 -16.95 -43.49 -4.47
C VAL A 574 -15.43 -43.60 -4.47
N TYR A 575 -14.73 -42.54 -4.06
CA TYR A 575 -13.26 -42.44 -4.16
C TYR A 575 -12.51 -42.78 -2.87
N GLY A 576 -13.22 -43.05 -1.79
CA GLY A 576 -12.68 -43.35 -0.47
C GLY A 576 -12.49 -42.12 0.42
N ALA A 577 -12.37 -42.36 1.73
CA ALA A 577 -12.34 -41.31 2.75
C ALA A 577 -11.16 -40.32 2.64
N ALA A 578 -10.07 -40.69 1.95
CA ALA A 578 -8.89 -39.87 1.74
C ALA A 578 -8.85 -39.17 0.36
N ALA A 579 -9.97 -39.18 -0.38
CA ALA A 579 -10.05 -38.54 -1.68
C ALA A 579 -9.86 -37.01 -1.57
N THR A 580 -9.23 -36.44 -2.59
CA THR A 580 -9.07 -34.99 -2.76
C THR A 580 -9.90 -34.53 -3.94
N PHE A 581 -10.45 -33.31 -3.88
CA PHE A 581 -11.21 -32.70 -4.97
C PHE A 581 -10.32 -31.67 -5.69
N ASP A 582 -9.90 -31.97 -6.91
CA ASP A 582 -9.01 -31.13 -7.73
C ASP A 582 -7.76 -30.61 -6.98
N GLY A 583 -7.16 -31.51 -6.19
CA GLY A 583 -5.98 -31.23 -5.37
C GLY A 583 -6.25 -30.55 -4.03
N GLN A 584 -7.51 -30.22 -3.72
CA GLN A 584 -7.93 -29.71 -2.41
C GLN A 584 -8.28 -30.86 -1.47
N THR A 585 -7.86 -30.75 -0.21
CA THR A 585 -8.36 -31.62 0.85
C THR A 585 -9.77 -31.22 1.24
N ILE A 586 -10.64 -32.21 1.42
CA ILE A 586 -12.05 -32.00 1.78
C ILE A 586 -12.39 -32.84 3.02
N ASP A 587 -13.16 -32.28 3.94
CA ASP A 587 -13.77 -33.05 5.02
C ASP A 587 -15.18 -33.52 4.61
N ASP A 588 -16.03 -33.90 5.56
CA ASP A 588 -17.38 -34.43 5.29
C ASP A 588 -18.44 -33.31 5.26
N SER A 589 -18.05 -32.06 5.51
CA SER A 589 -18.90 -30.87 5.56
C SER A 589 -18.59 -29.92 4.40
N ALA A 590 -18.54 -30.45 3.19
CA ALA A 590 -18.26 -29.67 2.00
C ALA A 590 -19.17 -30.02 0.82
N VAL A 591 -19.68 -29.00 0.13
CA VAL A 591 -20.39 -29.15 -1.14
C VAL A 591 -19.41 -28.95 -2.29
N LEU A 592 -19.38 -29.89 -3.23
CA LEU A 592 -18.48 -29.90 -4.36
C LEU A 592 -19.26 -29.57 -5.64
N VAL A 593 -18.83 -28.55 -6.36
CA VAL A 593 -19.38 -28.18 -7.68
C VAL A 593 -18.30 -28.39 -8.73
N LYS A 594 -18.61 -29.14 -9.78
CA LYS A 594 -17.65 -29.48 -10.84
C LYS A 594 -18.18 -29.16 -12.22
N TYR A 595 -17.33 -28.58 -13.08
CA TYR A 595 -17.60 -28.51 -14.51
C TYR A 595 -17.45 -29.89 -15.16
N ILE A 596 -18.57 -30.48 -15.57
CA ILE A 596 -18.65 -31.90 -15.90
C ILE A 596 -19.64 -32.18 -17.05
N TYR A 597 -19.77 -33.43 -17.50
CA TYR A 597 -20.79 -33.84 -18.48
C TYR A 597 -22.17 -34.03 -17.82
N TYR A 598 -23.25 -33.87 -18.56
CA TYR A 598 -24.55 -34.36 -18.09
C TYR A 598 -24.48 -35.86 -17.82
N GLY A 599 -24.86 -36.27 -16.61
CA GLY A 599 -24.87 -37.69 -16.27
C GLY A 599 -23.59 -38.24 -15.69
N ASP A 600 -22.51 -37.47 -15.59
CA ASP A 600 -21.36 -37.86 -14.77
C ASP A 600 -21.71 -37.55 -13.30
N VAL A 601 -22.47 -38.46 -12.70
CA VAL A 601 -23.12 -38.25 -11.39
C VAL A 601 -22.15 -38.47 -10.24
N ASP A 602 -21.00 -39.10 -10.50
CA ASP A 602 -19.96 -39.35 -9.53
C ASP A 602 -18.64 -38.61 -9.78
N PHE A 603 -18.61 -37.68 -10.74
CA PHE A 603 -17.47 -36.83 -11.07
C PHE A 603 -16.24 -37.60 -11.56
N SER A 604 -16.41 -38.74 -12.23
CA SER A 604 -15.30 -39.53 -12.79
C SER A 604 -14.61 -38.85 -13.97
N GLY A 605 -15.27 -37.88 -14.59
CA GLY A 605 -14.89 -37.20 -15.83
C GLY A 605 -15.49 -37.83 -17.08
N VAL A 606 -16.20 -38.96 -16.96
CA VAL A 606 -16.82 -39.69 -18.07
C VAL A 606 -18.26 -40.03 -17.71
N VAL A 607 -19.11 -40.20 -18.73
CA VAL A 607 -20.43 -40.79 -18.54
C VAL A 607 -20.32 -42.26 -18.90
N ASP A 608 -20.50 -43.18 -17.96
CA ASP A 608 -20.38 -44.61 -18.21
C ASP A 608 -21.43 -45.47 -17.51
N PHE A 609 -21.20 -46.78 -17.46
CA PHE A 609 -22.15 -47.73 -16.88
C PHE A 609 -22.41 -47.45 -15.40
N ASP A 610 -21.40 -47.00 -14.65
CA ASP A 610 -21.54 -46.75 -13.22
C ASP A 610 -22.52 -45.59 -12.98
N ASP A 611 -22.53 -44.57 -13.85
CA ASP A 611 -23.50 -43.48 -13.83
C ASP A 611 -24.93 -43.95 -14.10
N TYR A 612 -25.16 -44.68 -15.19
CA TYR A 612 -26.49 -45.20 -15.52
C TYR A 612 -27.03 -46.08 -14.39
N SER A 613 -26.17 -46.91 -13.79
CA SER A 613 -26.59 -47.78 -12.68
C SER A 613 -27.09 -46.99 -11.46
N ARG A 614 -26.52 -45.81 -11.20
CA ARG A 614 -26.95 -44.91 -10.11
C ARG A 614 -28.25 -44.20 -10.46
N VAL A 615 -28.39 -43.72 -11.69
CA VAL A 615 -29.62 -43.07 -12.18
C VAL A 615 -30.80 -44.05 -12.15
N ASP A 616 -30.60 -45.30 -12.58
CA ASP A 616 -31.61 -46.37 -12.53
C ASP A 616 -32.03 -46.66 -11.08
N ALA A 617 -31.06 -46.69 -10.16
CA ALA A 617 -31.31 -46.86 -8.73
C ALA A 617 -32.08 -45.68 -8.14
N GLY A 618 -31.74 -44.45 -8.54
CA GLY A 618 -32.41 -43.24 -8.09
C GLY A 618 -33.85 -43.12 -8.58
N PHE A 619 -34.08 -43.40 -9.86
CA PHE A 619 -35.41 -43.51 -10.45
C PHE A 619 -36.26 -44.56 -9.73
N SER A 620 -35.72 -45.77 -9.54
CA SER A 620 -36.43 -46.86 -8.86
C SER A 620 -36.71 -46.55 -7.39
N GLY A 621 -35.81 -45.80 -6.74
CA GLY A 621 -35.89 -45.40 -5.34
C GLY A 621 -36.72 -44.13 -5.09
N ASN A 622 -37.08 -43.38 -6.13
CA ASN A 622 -37.61 -42.02 -6.04
C ASN A 622 -36.70 -41.10 -5.20
N THR A 623 -35.38 -41.25 -5.34
CA THR A 623 -34.41 -40.32 -4.71
C THR A 623 -34.20 -39.10 -5.61
N THR A 624 -33.54 -38.07 -5.08
CA THR A 624 -33.34 -36.79 -5.76
C THR A 624 -31.89 -36.34 -5.65
N GLY A 625 -31.53 -35.29 -6.39
CA GLY A 625 -30.17 -34.72 -6.39
C GLY A 625 -29.21 -35.41 -7.37
N TRP A 626 -28.16 -34.67 -7.73
CA TRP A 626 -27.23 -35.00 -8.81
C TRP A 626 -26.66 -36.43 -8.70
N PHE A 627 -26.16 -36.80 -7.51
CA PHE A 627 -25.53 -38.10 -7.26
C PHE A 627 -26.47 -39.30 -7.50
N ASN A 628 -27.78 -39.05 -7.48
CA ASN A 628 -28.82 -40.04 -7.70
C ASN A 628 -29.43 -39.98 -9.12
N GLY A 629 -28.96 -39.08 -9.99
CA GLY A 629 -29.41 -39.01 -11.38
C GLY A 629 -30.36 -37.87 -11.75
N ASP A 630 -30.64 -36.93 -10.84
CA ASP A 630 -31.39 -35.69 -11.11
C ASP A 630 -30.39 -34.64 -11.65
N VAL A 631 -30.09 -34.73 -12.95
CA VAL A 631 -29.01 -34.00 -13.64
C VAL A 631 -29.46 -32.67 -14.22
N ASP A 632 -30.76 -32.38 -14.22
CA ASP A 632 -31.29 -31.05 -14.47
C ASP A 632 -31.61 -30.26 -13.18
N LEU A 633 -31.52 -30.92 -12.01
CA LEU A 633 -31.74 -30.41 -10.66
C LEU A 633 -33.19 -29.96 -10.40
N ASN A 634 -34.17 -30.58 -11.07
CA ASN A 634 -35.59 -30.25 -10.90
C ASN A 634 -36.25 -30.93 -9.68
N GLY A 635 -35.53 -31.83 -9.00
CA GLY A 635 -35.98 -32.52 -7.79
C GLY A 635 -36.68 -33.85 -8.05
N VAL A 636 -36.64 -34.36 -9.28
CA VAL A 636 -37.18 -35.66 -9.68
C VAL A 636 -36.20 -36.29 -10.68
N VAL A 637 -35.96 -37.60 -10.56
CA VAL A 637 -35.28 -38.37 -11.62
C VAL A 637 -36.34 -38.85 -12.60
N ASP A 638 -36.33 -38.36 -13.84
CA ASP A 638 -37.29 -38.76 -14.87
C ASP A 638 -36.71 -38.83 -16.29
N PHE A 639 -37.59 -38.89 -17.29
CA PHE A 639 -37.19 -39.00 -18.69
C PHE A 639 -36.33 -37.84 -19.19
N ASP A 640 -36.53 -36.63 -18.67
CA ASP A 640 -35.77 -35.46 -19.08
C ASP A 640 -34.30 -35.60 -18.66
N ASP A 641 -34.03 -36.20 -17.50
CA ASP A 641 -32.66 -36.55 -17.07
C ASP A 641 -32.01 -37.56 -18.01
N TYR A 642 -32.67 -38.68 -18.30
CA TYR A 642 -32.14 -39.68 -19.24
C TYR A 642 -31.81 -39.06 -20.60
N SER A 643 -32.62 -38.11 -21.08
CA SER A 643 -32.38 -37.44 -22.36
C SER A 643 -31.07 -36.64 -22.37
N LEU A 644 -30.73 -35.98 -21.25
CA LEU A 644 -29.49 -35.22 -21.08
C LEU A 644 -28.27 -36.14 -20.95
N ILE A 645 -28.41 -37.22 -20.18
CA ILE A 645 -27.35 -38.23 -20.00
C ILE A 645 -27.06 -38.93 -21.32
N ASP A 646 -28.07 -39.39 -22.05
CA ASP A 646 -27.92 -40.03 -23.35
C ASP A 646 -27.24 -39.11 -24.36
N GLN A 647 -27.60 -37.82 -24.36
CA GLN A 647 -26.95 -36.84 -25.22
C GLN A 647 -25.46 -36.73 -24.89
N ALA A 648 -25.10 -36.61 -23.62
CA ALA A 648 -23.71 -36.51 -23.21
C ALA A 648 -22.94 -37.82 -23.45
N PHE A 649 -23.52 -38.97 -23.15
CA PHE A 649 -22.91 -40.27 -23.41
C PHE A 649 -22.55 -40.47 -24.89
N ASN A 650 -23.45 -40.08 -25.79
CA ASN A 650 -23.25 -40.21 -27.24
C ASN A 650 -22.29 -39.16 -27.82
N THR A 651 -21.98 -38.08 -27.07
CA THR A 651 -21.22 -36.94 -27.60
C THR A 651 -19.97 -36.58 -26.80
N GLN A 652 -19.74 -37.22 -25.65
CA GLN A 652 -18.48 -37.12 -24.94
C GLN A 652 -17.36 -37.68 -25.82
N ILE A 653 -16.22 -36.99 -25.84
CA ILE A 653 -15.10 -37.30 -26.74
C ILE A 653 -13.79 -37.53 -25.98
N VAL A 654 -13.74 -37.14 -24.71
CA VAL A 654 -12.60 -37.28 -23.80
C VAL A 654 -13.08 -37.11 -22.37
N ALA A 655 -12.43 -37.80 -21.43
CA ALA A 655 -12.67 -37.60 -20.01
C ALA A 655 -12.40 -36.14 -19.60
N LEU A 656 -13.38 -35.48 -18.99
CA LEU A 656 -13.23 -34.17 -18.39
C LEU A 656 -12.56 -34.32 -17.02
N ARG A 657 -11.24 -34.07 -16.98
CA ARG A 657 -10.46 -33.92 -15.73
C ARG A 657 -10.79 -34.99 -14.68
N PRO A 658 -10.43 -36.25 -14.94
CA PRO A 658 -10.73 -37.35 -14.04
C PRO A 658 -10.10 -37.12 -12.66
N VAL A 659 -10.82 -37.51 -11.61
CA VAL A 659 -10.40 -37.35 -10.21
C VAL A 659 -9.07 -38.05 -9.97
N GLN A 660 -8.11 -37.34 -9.37
CA GLN A 660 -6.87 -37.95 -8.89
C GLN A 660 -7.16 -38.72 -7.59
N ALA A 661 -7.38 -40.03 -7.70
CA ALA A 661 -7.37 -40.91 -6.55
C ALA A 661 -5.98 -40.87 -5.87
N ALA A 662 -5.96 -40.72 -4.54
CA ALA A 662 -4.74 -40.83 -3.76
C ALA A 662 -4.09 -42.20 -4.05
N LYS A 663 -2.89 -42.22 -4.64
CA LYS A 663 -2.14 -43.47 -4.82
C LYS A 663 -1.97 -44.10 -3.43
N PRO A 664 -2.49 -45.31 -3.16
CA PRO A 664 -2.12 -46.00 -1.93
C PRO A 664 -0.59 -46.17 -1.96
N LEU A 665 0.10 -45.78 -0.88
CA LEU A 665 1.50 -46.12 -0.71
C LEU A 665 1.60 -47.63 -0.89
N ALA A 666 2.22 -48.07 -1.98
CA ALA A 666 2.51 -49.48 -2.18
C ALA A 666 3.34 -49.94 -0.98
N LEU A 667 2.72 -50.71 -0.09
CA LEU A 667 3.40 -51.38 0.99
C LEU A 667 4.46 -52.26 0.32
N LYS A 668 5.73 -51.82 0.36
CA LYS A 668 6.86 -52.66 0.00
C LYS A 668 6.87 -53.84 0.97
N LEU A 669 6.23 -54.93 0.57
CA LEU A 669 6.44 -56.23 1.20
C LEU A 669 7.95 -56.49 1.21
N PRO A 670 8.57 -56.81 2.36
CA PRO A 670 9.99 -57.14 2.40
C PRO A 670 10.25 -58.34 1.48
N ARG A 671 11.12 -58.14 0.48
CA ARG A 671 11.62 -59.25 -0.33
C ARG A 671 12.46 -60.17 0.54
N GLY A 672 11.92 -61.36 0.83
CA GLY A 672 12.68 -62.59 0.98
C GLY A 672 13.22 -62.90 2.38
N SER A 673 12.40 -63.55 3.21
CA SER A 673 12.89 -64.59 4.12
C SER A 673 13.09 -65.89 3.32
N LYS A 674 14.35 -66.27 3.10
CA LYS A 674 14.68 -67.62 2.65
C LYS A 674 14.59 -68.58 3.85
N LEU A 675 13.87 -69.68 3.66
CA LEU A 675 14.08 -70.93 4.39
C LEU A 675 15.55 -71.37 4.20
N VAL A 676 16.35 -71.32 5.28
CA VAL A 676 17.13 -72.42 5.88
C VAL A 676 17.36 -72.05 7.34
#